data_AF-A0A367RSX5-F1
#
_entry.id   AF-A0A367RSX5-F1
#
_cell.length_a   1.000
_cell.length_b   1.000
_cell.length_c   1.000
_cell.angle_alpha   90.00
_cell.angle_beta   90.00
_cell.angle_gamma   90.00
#
_symmetry.space_group_name_H-M   'P 1'
#
loop_
_entity.id
_entity.type
_entity.pdbx_description
1 polymer ?
#
loop_
_entity_poly.entity_id
_entity_poly.type
_entity_poly.pdbx_seq_one_letter_code
_entity_poly.pdbx_strand_id
1 'polypeptide(L)'
;MSGQSESGNLSKTWHRKVLKEWEIDRLLTDLEARTQQRYRQNTKKDLLLGLLCGYSLKKIGKDLHKDNASVRTGLSNIYRDIETLTGESDKRVKASNLVYILEKHGYRRGVIASPTPNRSIPHNLPAPTYTEFIGREADMRTLLERLSPEHGAHMITVHGIGGVGKTALVLAAAYLCLKSSCENHGVAPRFDAIIFTSAKQQELVPDGILQRQQGQRNLREIFREIANALGDPTIIQSPPNDQFERVRQILSRQRSLMIVDNMETIEDRNQVIEFLYNLPICVKVVITTRERIALLPISLRNLPLDDGLQLIQQQAGEKGITINDEESKLLYDRTGGIPLAIVYALGQVSSGYPLNSVLERLTSATGDVARFCFEQTVQGIKGQPPHQLLMSLAIFPDSPILAAVAEVAGLTASPDSVNVGLARLQQLSLVNLNPETKRYEMLSLTREYALAELAGYPDFEREARRRWVTWYLDFARSYAGEDWEKWIHYNKIEQEEGNLRAVLYWCKDQDHYAQVRDLWLLLNHYANLYAYWDDRLDWLQWLVEQTERRGEWSSLVKIIIRKTWLLIRECSDRSLKQADEMLRRAWVLRDCADLDLCVQADLAENIARLRIRQKNYTDARKWLDIEQSLVIEANLEEQKHIRHYIPVHYHRAVILYREGNYSEAKTLFQEVMQSAEKIHWHRVINSAQNWLADIAIEQSDRDRAQQLLIKGLTVAQRSKNKRRLARYQRSLARWERMWGSTAEAYKLANKAMDSFKHLGMTQDAEEMQFLLNSP
;
A
#
# COMPACT_ATOMS: atom_id res chain seq x y z
N MET A 1 60.23 -8.95 83.33
CA MET A 1 58.80 -8.61 83.44
C MET A 1 58.16 -8.76 82.08
N SER A 2 57.01 -9.45 82.05
CA SER A 2 55.97 -9.55 80.98
C SER A 2 56.40 -9.56 79.51
N GLY A 3 56.15 -10.59 78.70
CA GLY A 3 55.24 -11.71 78.86
C GLY A 3 54.44 -11.91 77.58
N GLN A 4 54.42 -13.17 77.13
CA GLN A 4 53.44 -13.80 76.24
C GLN A 4 53.45 -13.34 74.77
N SER A 5 53.42 -14.20 73.77
CA SER A 5 53.52 -15.65 73.69
C SER A 5 53.63 -15.94 72.20
N GLU A 6 54.72 -16.58 71.79
CA GLU A 6 54.80 -17.31 70.53
C GLU A 6 53.60 -18.26 70.40
N SER A 7 52.83 -18.12 69.32
CA SER A 7 52.15 -19.27 68.72
C SER A 7 51.74 -18.96 67.28
N GLY A 8 52.09 -19.88 66.37
CA GLY A 8 51.37 -20.07 65.12
C GLY A 8 51.92 -19.36 63.89
N ASN A 9 53.14 -19.72 63.49
CA ASN A 9 53.66 -19.49 62.14
C ASN A 9 52.82 -20.32 61.14
N LEU A 10 51.65 -19.81 60.76
CA LEU A 10 50.70 -20.45 59.84
C LEU A 10 51.27 -20.50 58.42
N SER A 11 51.31 -21.69 57.83
CA SER A 11 52.10 -21.95 56.63
C SER A 11 51.73 -20.99 55.48
N LYS A 12 52.73 -20.28 54.95
CA LYS A 12 52.65 -19.34 53.80
C LYS A 12 52.03 -19.95 52.52
N THR A 13 51.80 -21.25 52.52
CA THR A 13 51.19 -22.02 51.44
C THR A 13 49.67 -21.85 51.30
N TRP A 14 48.92 -21.64 52.40
CA TRP A 14 47.45 -21.56 52.35
C TRP A 14 46.96 -20.29 51.64
N HIS A 15 47.61 -19.19 51.99
CA HIS A 15 47.26 -17.87 51.51
C HIS A 15 47.50 -17.74 50.00
N ARG A 16 48.61 -18.27 49.47
CA ARG A 16 48.96 -18.08 48.05
C ARG A 16 48.02 -18.77 47.06
N LYS A 17 47.47 -19.95 47.38
CA LYS A 17 46.55 -20.66 46.47
C LYS A 17 45.17 -20.01 46.47
N VAL A 18 44.63 -19.71 47.65
CA VAL A 18 43.31 -19.12 47.78
C VAL A 18 43.29 -17.66 47.29
N LEU A 19 44.33 -16.86 47.56
CA LEU A 19 44.41 -15.48 47.05
C LEU A 19 44.56 -15.40 45.52
N LYS A 20 44.99 -16.48 44.85
CA LYS A 20 45.00 -16.56 43.38
C LYS A 20 43.62 -16.87 42.82
N GLU A 21 42.85 -17.73 43.49
CA GLU A 21 41.56 -18.22 43.00
C GLU A 21 40.35 -17.43 43.52
N TRP A 22 40.47 -16.66 44.61
CA TRP A 22 39.33 -16.02 45.30
C TRP A 22 39.58 -14.53 45.60
N GLU A 23 38.53 -13.72 45.50
CA GLU A 23 38.51 -12.32 45.96
C GLU A 23 38.31 -12.24 47.48
N ILE A 24 39.31 -12.70 48.22
CA ILE A 24 39.26 -12.79 49.69
C ILE A 24 39.05 -11.43 50.36
N ASP A 25 39.68 -10.37 49.85
CA ASP A 25 39.49 -9.04 50.45
C ASP A 25 38.06 -8.53 50.29
N ARG A 26 37.41 -8.80 49.16
CA ARG A 26 36.00 -8.47 48.94
C ARG A 26 35.10 -9.31 49.85
N LEU A 27 35.32 -10.62 49.90
CA LEU A 27 34.54 -11.52 50.76
C LEU A 27 34.63 -11.13 52.25
N LEU A 28 35.83 -10.81 52.74
CA LEU A 28 36.01 -10.39 54.13
C LEU A 28 35.35 -9.03 54.38
N THR A 29 35.48 -8.06 53.48
CA THR A 29 34.80 -6.76 53.61
C THR A 29 33.28 -6.90 53.65
N ASP A 30 32.71 -7.71 52.76
CA ASP A 30 31.26 -7.94 52.69
C ASP A 30 30.76 -8.67 53.95
N LEU A 31 31.51 -9.67 54.45
CA LEU A 31 31.21 -10.35 55.71
C LEU A 31 31.27 -9.40 56.90
N GLU A 32 32.30 -8.57 57.00
CA GLU A 32 32.46 -7.57 58.08
C GLU A 32 31.31 -6.56 58.05
N ALA A 33 30.89 -6.10 56.86
CA ALA A 33 29.79 -5.16 56.69
C ALA A 33 28.42 -5.75 57.07
N ARG A 34 28.12 -6.98 56.62
CA ARG A 34 26.84 -7.65 56.90
C ARG A 34 26.72 -8.15 58.33
N THR A 35 27.79 -8.70 58.91
CA THR A 35 27.73 -9.35 60.24
C THR A 35 28.13 -8.43 61.38
N GLN A 36 28.72 -7.25 61.09
CA GLN A 36 29.29 -6.32 62.07
C GLN A 36 30.40 -6.95 62.94
N GLN A 37 31.03 -8.03 62.47
CA GLN A 37 32.11 -8.72 63.18
C GLN A 37 33.44 -8.52 62.47
N ARG A 38 34.53 -8.35 63.22
CA ARG A 38 35.89 -8.19 62.66
C ARG A 38 36.47 -9.54 62.24
N TYR A 39 36.35 -9.88 60.96
CA TYR A 39 36.87 -11.12 60.40
C TYR A 39 38.39 -11.08 60.21
N ARG A 40 38.96 -9.94 59.79
CA ARG A 40 40.40 -9.79 59.50
C ARG A 40 41.32 -9.87 60.73
N GLN A 41 40.81 -9.53 61.91
CA GLN A 41 41.55 -9.48 63.16
C GLN A 41 41.33 -10.71 64.05
N ASN A 42 40.63 -11.74 63.55
CA ASN A 42 40.24 -12.92 64.32
C ASN A 42 40.65 -14.21 63.60
N THR A 43 40.88 -15.27 64.38
CA THR A 43 41.10 -16.65 63.92
C THR A 43 40.02 -17.21 62.98
N LYS A 44 38.90 -16.51 62.80
CA LYS A 44 37.86 -16.79 61.79
C LYS A 44 38.39 -16.69 60.36
N LYS A 45 39.29 -15.74 60.07
CA LYS A 45 39.92 -15.61 58.74
C LYS A 45 40.68 -16.88 58.38
N ASP A 46 41.51 -17.38 59.29
CA ASP A 46 42.33 -18.56 59.01
C ASP A 46 41.49 -19.84 58.88
N LEU A 47 40.40 -19.95 59.65
CA LEU A 47 39.42 -21.03 59.51
C LEU A 47 38.71 -21.00 58.15
N LEU A 48 38.27 -19.82 57.69
CA LEU A 48 37.64 -19.65 56.38
C LEU A 48 38.60 -19.96 55.23
N LEU A 49 39.86 -19.50 55.32
CA LEU A 49 40.88 -19.80 54.32
C LEU A 49 41.24 -21.30 54.28
N GLY A 50 41.30 -21.95 55.44
CA GLY A 50 41.51 -23.40 55.55
C GLY A 50 40.39 -24.21 54.87
N LEU A 51 39.14 -23.77 55.00
CA LEU A 51 37.99 -24.38 54.30
C LEU A 51 38.07 -24.21 52.78
N LEU A 52 38.37 -22.99 52.30
CA LEU A 52 38.47 -22.71 50.86
C LEU A 52 39.62 -23.45 50.17
N CYS A 53 40.63 -23.88 50.93
CA CYS A 53 41.68 -24.76 50.45
C CYS A 53 41.25 -26.24 50.28
N GLY A 54 40.05 -26.63 50.76
CA GLY A 54 39.57 -28.01 50.74
C GLY A 54 40.17 -28.94 51.79
N TYR A 55 40.75 -28.41 52.87
CA TYR A 55 41.37 -29.24 53.92
C TYR A 55 40.37 -29.80 54.94
N SER A 56 40.70 -30.94 55.53
CA SER A 56 39.88 -31.57 56.58
C SER A 56 40.00 -30.83 57.92
N LEU A 57 38.94 -30.91 58.74
CA LEU A 57 38.88 -30.31 60.08
C LEU A 57 40.09 -30.67 60.97
N LYS A 58 40.54 -31.93 60.87
CA LYS A 58 41.68 -32.46 61.63
C LYS A 58 43.00 -31.78 61.24
N LYS A 59 43.15 -31.39 59.97
CA LYS A 59 44.34 -30.69 59.47
C LYS A 59 44.32 -29.21 59.85
N ILE A 60 43.16 -28.55 59.71
CA ILE A 60 42.95 -27.16 60.11
C ILE A 60 43.22 -26.98 61.62
N GLY A 61 42.73 -27.89 62.47
CA GLY A 61 42.97 -27.85 63.92
C GLY A 61 44.42 -28.08 64.31
N LYS A 62 45.10 -29.05 63.66
CA LYS A 62 46.52 -29.33 63.89
C LYS A 62 47.39 -28.11 63.58
N ASP A 63 47.12 -27.43 62.48
CA ASP A 63 47.95 -26.32 62.02
C ASP A 63 47.62 -24.98 62.72
N LEU A 64 46.41 -24.83 63.29
CA LEU A 64 46.01 -23.68 64.11
C LEU A 64 46.29 -23.87 65.61
N HIS A 65 46.87 -25.01 66.02
CA HIS A 65 47.03 -25.41 67.43
C HIS A 65 45.73 -25.33 68.25
N LYS A 66 44.60 -25.72 67.65
CA LYS A 66 43.27 -25.73 68.29
C LYS A 66 42.70 -27.14 68.38
N ASP A 67 41.92 -27.39 69.43
CA ASP A 67 41.20 -28.65 69.58
C ASP A 67 40.04 -28.76 68.58
N ASN A 68 39.64 -30.00 68.26
CA ASN A 68 38.62 -30.24 67.24
C ASN A 68 37.25 -29.65 67.62
N ALA A 69 36.95 -29.47 68.91
CA ALA A 69 35.69 -28.88 69.36
C ALA A 69 35.65 -27.37 69.09
N SER A 70 36.72 -26.62 69.39
CA SER A 70 36.81 -25.18 69.09
C SER A 70 36.74 -24.90 67.58
N VAL A 71 37.40 -25.74 66.77
CA VAL A 71 37.35 -25.63 65.29
C VAL A 71 35.92 -25.83 64.78
N ARG A 72 35.19 -26.85 65.27
CA ARG A 72 33.80 -27.10 64.86
C ARG A 72 32.87 -25.93 65.19
N THR A 73 32.96 -25.38 66.40
CA THR A 73 32.14 -24.23 66.82
C THR A 73 32.47 -22.99 65.99
N GLY A 74 33.75 -22.74 65.71
CA GLY A 74 34.18 -21.63 64.84
C GLY A 74 33.63 -21.73 63.42
N LEU A 75 33.59 -22.94 62.85
CA LEU A 75 33.08 -23.18 61.50
C LEU A 75 31.56 -23.07 61.39
N SER A 76 30.82 -23.54 62.39
CA SER A 76 29.36 -23.34 62.45
C SER A 76 29.01 -21.85 62.43
N ASN A 77 29.79 -21.01 63.12
CA ASN A 77 29.61 -19.56 63.07
C ASN A 77 29.93 -19.00 61.67
N ILE A 78 30.98 -19.48 61.01
CA ILE A 78 31.33 -19.05 59.65
C ILE A 78 30.23 -19.42 58.64
N TYR A 79 29.65 -20.62 58.75
CA TYR A 79 28.54 -21.01 57.88
C TYR A 79 27.33 -20.09 58.06
N ARG A 80 26.95 -19.79 59.31
CA ARG A 80 25.85 -18.85 59.59
C ARG A 80 26.16 -17.43 59.11
N ASP A 81 27.39 -16.98 59.26
CA ASP A 81 27.83 -15.66 58.78
C ASP A 81 27.74 -15.58 57.24
N ILE A 82 28.03 -16.67 56.53
CA ILE A 82 27.91 -16.76 55.06
C ILE A 82 26.46 -16.90 54.62
N GLU A 83 25.62 -17.65 55.33
CA GLU A 83 24.16 -17.67 55.12
C GLU A 83 23.59 -16.25 55.24
N THR A 84 24.03 -15.54 56.28
CA THR A 84 23.67 -14.14 56.49
C THR A 84 24.15 -13.27 55.34
N LEU A 85 25.32 -13.50 54.75
CA LEU A 85 25.81 -12.74 53.60
C LEU A 85 25.03 -13.02 52.31
N THR A 86 24.75 -14.29 52.01
CA THR A 86 24.20 -14.72 50.71
C THR A 86 22.67 -14.73 50.66
N GLY A 87 21.99 -14.71 51.81
CA GLY A 87 20.52 -14.77 51.88
C GLY A 87 19.94 -16.17 51.64
N GLU A 88 20.78 -17.21 51.60
CA GLU A 88 20.35 -18.61 51.55
C GLU A 88 19.80 -19.00 52.94
N SER A 89 18.49 -19.24 53.05
CA SER A 89 17.83 -19.47 54.34
C SER A 89 18.11 -20.86 54.96
N ASP A 90 18.34 -20.82 56.26
CA ASP A 90 18.43 -21.88 57.31
C ASP A 90 18.91 -23.30 56.90
N LYS A 91 20.17 -23.61 57.29
CA LYS A 91 20.85 -24.94 57.32
C LYS A 91 21.44 -25.47 56.01
N ARG A 92 21.64 -24.64 54.98
CA ARG A 92 22.22 -25.10 53.72
C ARG A 92 23.73 -24.95 53.65
N VAL A 93 24.36 -23.96 54.27
CA VAL A 93 25.81 -23.80 54.11
C VAL A 93 26.54 -24.84 54.97
N LYS A 94 27.27 -25.73 54.29
CA LYS A 94 28.12 -26.77 54.89
C LYS A 94 29.45 -26.80 54.15
N ALA A 95 30.43 -27.52 54.69
CA ALA A 95 31.73 -27.70 54.04
C ALA A 95 31.60 -28.18 52.57
N SER A 96 30.60 -29.02 52.27
CA SER A 96 30.40 -29.65 50.96
C SER A 96 29.91 -28.72 49.86
N ASN A 97 29.26 -27.59 50.19
CA ASN A 97 28.69 -26.66 49.20
C ASN A 97 29.13 -25.20 49.37
N LEU A 98 29.95 -24.92 50.38
CA LEU A 98 30.53 -23.60 50.64
C LEU A 98 31.20 -22.99 49.40
N VAL A 99 32.04 -23.77 48.72
CA VAL A 99 32.78 -23.33 47.52
C VAL A 99 31.80 -22.93 46.41
N TYR A 100 30.84 -23.79 46.10
CA TYR A 100 29.82 -23.51 45.09
C TYR A 100 29.00 -22.25 45.41
N ILE A 101 28.62 -22.04 46.67
CA ILE A 101 27.83 -20.87 47.09
C ILE A 101 28.64 -19.59 46.89
N LEU A 102 29.89 -19.57 47.34
CA LEU A 102 30.74 -18.38 47.19
C LEU A 102 31.11 -18.11 45.72
N GLU A 103 31.23 -19.16 44.89
CA GLU A 103 31.34 -19.04 43.42
C GLU A 103 30.10 -18.43 42.79
N LYS A 104 28.91 -18.95 43.13
CA LYS A 104 27.60 -18.45 42.66
C LYS A 104 27.42 -16.95 42.95
N HIS A 105 27.92 -16.50 44.09
CA HIS A 105 27.85 -15.10 44.51
C HIS A 105 29.06 -14.25 44.04
N GLY A 106 29.92 -14.78 43.17
CA GLY A 106 30.96 -14.02 42.48
C GLY A 106 32.21 -13.72 43.31
N TYR A 107 32.51 -14.52 44.34
CA TYR A 107 33.72 -14.37 45.16
C TYR A 107 34.94 -15.14 44.61
N ARG A 108 34.79 -15.93 43.54
CA ARG A 108 35.90 -16.61 42.86
C ARG A 108 36.40 -15.77 41.68
N ARG A 109 37.72 -15.55 41.61
CA ARG A 109 38.37 -14.80 40.53
C ARG A 109 38.16 -15.52 39.20
N GLY A 110 37.70 -14.79 38.18
CA GLY A 110 37.46 -15.31 36.83
C GLY A 110 36.06 -15.84 36.56
N VAL A 111 35.16 -15.82 37.56
CA VAL A 111 33.72 -16.05 37.34
C VAL A 111 33.06 -14.68 37.17
N ILE A 112 32.61 -14.37 35.94
CA ILE A 112 31.77 -13.19 35.69
C ILE A 112 30.54 -13.34 36.60
N ALA A 113 30.38 -12.41 37.54
CA ALA A 113 29.21 -12.40 38.42
C ALA A 113 27.95 -12.48 37.54
N SER A 114 27.21 -13.58 37.67
CA SER A 114 25.88 -13.71 37.07
C SER A 114 25.08 -12.46 37.45
N PRO A 115 24.41 -11.79 36.50
CA PRO A 115 23.53 -10.68 36.84
C PRO A 115 22.53 -11.18 37.90
N THR A 116 22.20 -10.32 38.85
CA THR A 116 21.08 -10.51 39.81
C THR A 116 19.95 -11.27 39.13
N PRO A 117 19.31 -12.27 39.78
CA PRO A 117 18.29 -13.08 39.12
C PRO A 117 17.27 -12.15 38.49
N ASN A 118 17.27 -12.10 37.14
CA ASN A 118 16.22 -11.46 36.38
C ASN A 118 14.91 -12.01 36.94
N ARG A 119 14.02 -11.14 37.38
CA ARG A 119 12.69 -11.53 37.83
C ARG A 119 11.98 -12.15 36.63
N SER A 120 12.06 -13.48 36.46
CA SER A 120 11.38 -14.16 35.35
C SER A 120 9.90 -14.23 35.68
N ILE A 121 9.10 -13.48 34.96
CA ILE A 121 7.64 -13.59 35.04
C ILE A 121 7.16 -14.84 34.29
N PRO A 122 6.07 -15.50 34.72
CA PRO A 122 5.50 -16.62 33.99
C PRO A 122 5.02 -16.18 32.59
N HIS A 123 5.43 -16.90 31.55
CA HIS A 123 4.92 -16.69 30.19
C HIS A 123 4.98 -17.96 29.33
N ASN A 124 4.14 -18.02 28.30
CA ASN A 124 4.16 -19.05 27.25
C ASN A 124 4.27 -18.46 25.82
N LEU A 125 4.86 -17.27 25.70
CA LEU A 125 5.08 -16.62 24.39
C LEU A 125 5.85 -17.55 23.42
N PRO A 126 5.37 -17.73 22.18
CA PRO A 126 6.07 -18.49 21.16
C PRO A 126 7.32 -17.75 20.71
N ALA A 127 8.38 -18.48 20.36
CA ALA A 127 9.63 -17.91 19.87
C ALA A 127 9.38 -16.96 18.67
N PRO A 128 10.09 -15.81 18.59
CA PRO A 128 9.96 -14.92 17.45
C PRO A 128 10.34 -15.64 16.15
N THR A 129 9.57 -15.42 15.09
CA THR A 129 9.84 -15.97 13.76
C THR A 129 10.66 -15.02 12.88
N TYR A 130 11.12 -13.90 13.43
CA TYR A 130 11.89 -12.85 12.76
C TYR A 130 13.07 -12.42 13.65
N THR A 131 14.15 -11.92 13.05
CA THR A 131 15.33 -11.42 13.79
C THR A 131 15.13 -9.99 14.27
N GLU A 132 14.61 -9.13 13.41
CA GLU A 132 14.27 -7.74 13.66
C GLU A 132 12.84 -7.46 13.17
N PHE A 133 12.11 -6.65 13.93
CA PHE A 133 10.74 -6.24 13.60
C PHE A 133 10.80 -4.94 12.79
N ILE A 134 10.45 -5.00 11.52
CA ILE A 134 10.56 -3.86 10.58
C ILE A 134 9.24 -3.10 10.48
N GLY A 135 9.35 -1.77 10.56
CA GLY A 135 8.26 -0.83 10.39
C GLY A 135 7.20 -0.88 11.50
N ARG A 136 6.06 -0.24 11.22
CA ARG A 136 4.89 -0.19 12.12
C ARG A 136 5.14 0.48 13.48
N GLU A 137 6.05 1.44 13.55
CA GLU A 137 6.39 2.17 14.77
C GLU A 137 5.17 2.90 15.35
N ALA A 138 4.31 3.44 14.48
CA ALA A 138 3.06 4.08 14.88
C ALA A 138 2.04 3.09 15.48
N ASP A 139 1.86 1.92 14.85
CA ASP A 139 0.97 0.86 15.35
C ASP A 139 1.49 0.31 16.69
N MET A 140 2.80 0.09 16.78
CA MET A 140 3.49 -0.37 18.00
C MET A 140 3.29 0.62 19.15
N ARG A 141 3.52 1.91 18.91
CA ARG A 141 3.33 2.96 19.92
C ARG A 141 1.90 2.98 20.43
N THR A 142 0.93 2.93 19.51
CA THR A 142 -0.50 2.90 19.84
C THR A 142 -0.87 1.66 20.66
N LEU A 143 -0.33 0.48 20.31
CA LEU A 143 -0.58 -0.75 21.06
C LEU A 143 0.01 -0.66 22.48
N LEU A 144 1.25 -0.20 22.63
CA LEU A 144 1.90 -0.04 23.94
C LEU A 144 1.19 1.00 24.81
N GLU A 145 0.74 2.11 24.23
CA GLU A 145 -0.08 3.11 24.93
C GLU A 145 -1.37 2.51 25.47
N ARG A 146 -2.08 1.71 24.66
CA ARG A 146 -3.34 1.04 25.09
C ARG A 146 -3.11 -0.05 26.13
N LEU A 147 -1.95 -0.71 26.07
CA LEU A 147 -1.51 -1.69 27.06
C LEU A 147 -1.08 -1.05 28.39
N SER A 148 -0.84 0.27 28.42
CA SER A 148 -0.49 0.98 29.65
C SER A 148 -1.53 0.77 30.75
N PRO A 149 -1.11 0.66 32.03
CA PRO A 149 -2.02 0.61 33.17
C PRO A 149 -2.94 1.83 33.27
N GLU A 150 -2.49 2.98 32.76
CA GLU A 150 -3.24 4.24 32.79
C GLU A 150 -4.39 4.27 31.77
N HIS A 151 -4.34 3.39 30.76
CA HIS A 151 -5.36 3.34 29.73
C HIS A 151 -6.58 2.53 30.20
N GLY A 152 -7.78 3.11 30.18
CA GLY A 152 -8.99 2.50 30.74
C GLY A 152 -9.54 1.29 29.98
N ALA A 153 -9.18 1.12 28.69
CA ALA A 153 -9.62 -0.05 27.93
C ALA A 153 -8.80 -1.29 28.32
N HIS A 154 -9.48 -2.36 28.72
CA HIS A 154 -8.84 -3.64 29.04
C HIS A 154 -8.83 -4.62 27.86
N MET A 155 -9.61 -4.37 26.80
CA MET A 155 -9.67 -5.22 25.61
C MET A 155 -9.32 -4.43 24.35
N ILE A 156 -8.33 -4.92 23.62
CA ILE A 156 -7.75 -4.27 22.43
C ILE A 156 -7.82 -5.27 21.28
N THR A 157 -8.36 -4.85 20.14
CA THR A 157 -8.42 -5.72 18.95
C THR A 157 -7.41 -5.24 17.92
N VAL A 158 -6.58 -6.14 17.41
CA VAL A 158 -5.71 -5.93 16.25
C VAL A 158 -6.30 -6.70 15.07
N HIS A 159 -6.75 -6.00 14.03
CA HIS A 159 -7.41 -6.61 12.88
C HIS A 159 -6.81 -6.22 11.54
N GLY A 160 -7.15 -6.98 10.49
CA GLY A 160 -6.63 -6.81 9.14
C GLY A 160 -6.59 -8.12 8.37
N ILE A 161 -6.22 -8.09 7.08
CA ILE A 161 -6.18 -9.29 6.23
C ILE A 161 -5.21 -10.37 6.74
N GLY A 162 -5.35 -11.59 6.22
CA GLY A 162 -4.36 -12.66 6.44
C GLY A 162 -2.95 -12.20 6.03
N GLY A 163 -1.92 -12.64 6.77
CA GLY A 163 -0.52 -12.38 6.42
C GLY A 163 0.00 -10.94 6.64
N VAL A 164 -0.84 -9.99 7.06
CA VAL A 164 -0.44 -8.58 7.26
C VAL A 164 0.52 -8.35 8.45
N GLY A 165 0.69 -9.32 9.35
CA GLY A 165 1.60 -9.22 10.49
C GLY A 165 0.94 -8.89 11.84
N LYS A 166 -0.37 -9.12 12.01
CA LYS A 166 -1.09 -8.91 13.29
C LYS A 166 -0.43 -9.63 14.47
N THR A 167 -0.22 -10.94 14.34
CA THR A 167 0.42 -11.77 15.36
C THR A 167 1.85 -11.32 15.62
N ALA A 168 2.59 -10.95 14.57
CA ALA A 168 3.97 -10.47 14.71
C ALA A 168 4.05 -9.16 15.51
N LEU A 169 3.16 -8.20 15.25
CA LEU A 169 3.07 -6.94 16.00
C LEU A 169 2.74 -7.19 17.49
N VAL A 170 1.76 -8.04 17.76
CA VAL A 170 1.34 -8.33 19.14
C VAL A 170 2.44 -9.08 19.90
N LEU A 171 3.11 -10.03 19.27
CA LEU A 171 4.25 -10.73 19.86
C LEU A 171 5.44 -9.78 20.08
N ALA A 172 5.75 -8.90 19.13
CA ALA A 172 6.79 -7.87 19.29
C ALA A 172 6.52 -7.00 20.53
N ALA A 173 5.29 -6.48 20.65
CA ALA A 173 4.87 -5.71 21.83
C ALA A 173 4.96 -6.54 23.12
N ALA A 174 4.54 -7.81 23.09
CA ALA A 174 4.60 -8.70 24.24
C ALA A 174 6.05 -8.96 24.70
N TYR A 175 6.99 -9.14 23.77
CA TYR A 175 8.41 -9.29 24.08
C TYR A 175 9.02 -8.00 24.67
N LEU A 176 8.60 -6.82 24.20
CA LEU A 176 9.00 -5.55 24.81
C LEU A 176 8.46 -5.40 26.25
N CYS A 177 7.22 -5.80 26.48
CA CYS A 177 6.61 -5.85 27.81
C CYS A 177 7.31 -6.86 28.72
N LEU A 178 7.65 -8.05 28.20
CA LEU A 178 8.41 -9.09 28.93
C LEU A 178 9.76 -8.55 29.39
N LYS A 179 10.53 -7.96 28.46
CA LYS A 179 11.83 -7.36 28.76
C LYS A 179 11.72 -6.26 29.82
N SER A 180 10.74 -5.36 29.66
CA SER A 180 10.49 -4.26 30.61
C SER A 180 10.09 -4.75 32.00
N SER A 181 9.42 -5.91 32.08
CA SER A 181 9.01 -6.54 33.34
C SER A 181 10.17 -7.23 34.06
N CYS A 182 11.15 -7.75 33.32
CA CYS A 182 12.34 -8.41 33.86
C CYS A 182 13.44 -7.41 34.28
N GLU A 183 13.68 -6.36 33.50
CA GLU A 183 14.87 -5.49 33.60
C GLU A 183 14.66 -4.20 34.42
N ASN A 184 13.45 -3.95 34.95
CA ASN A 184 13.09 -2.78 35.75
C ASN A 184 13.38 -1.38 35.13
N HIS A 185 13.84 -1.30 33.87
CA HIS A 185 14.21 -0.06 33.16
C HIS A 185 13.71 -0.03 31.70
N GLY A 186 12.47 -0.47 31.46
CA GLY A 186 11.86 -0.48 30.12
C GLY A 186 10.86 0.64 29.85
N VAL A 187 10.74 1.02 28.58
CA VAL A 187 9.77 2.00 28.04
C VAL A 187 8.37 1.39 27.87
N ALA A 188 8.23 0.06 27.86
CA ALA A 188 6.96 -0.63 27.67
C ALA A 188 6.24 -0.94 29.00
N PRO A 189 4.91 -1.15 28.97
CA PRO A 189 4.14 -1.55 30.14
C PRO A 189 4.65 -2.84 30.80
N ARG A 190 4.54 -2.92 32.13
CA ARG A 190 4.98 -4.08 32.92
C ARG A 190 3.80 -4.96 33.31
N PHE A 191 4.03 -6.27 33.26
CA PHE A 191 3.08 -7.30 33.65
C PHE A 191 3.76 -8.31 34.58
N ASP A 192 2.97 -8.93 35.45
CA ASP A 192 3.39 -10.01 36.34
C ASP A 192 3.30 -11.38 35.66
N ALA A 193 2.51 -11.51 34.58
CA ALA A 193 2.41 -12.70 33.73
C ALA A 193 1.99 -12.35 32.30
N ILE A 194 2.43 -13.14 31.31
CA ILE A 194 2.03 -12.98 29.89
C ILE A 194 1.54 -14.32 29.33
N ILE A 195 0.28 -14.37 28.92
CA ILE A 195 -0.41 -15.58 28.47
C ILE A 195 -0.75 -15.42 26.99
N PHE A 196 -0.38 -16.40 26.19
CA PHE A 196 -0.65 -16.50 24.76
C PHE A 196 -1.47 -17.75 24.47
N THR A 197 -2.56 -17.59 23.73
CA THR A 197 -3.36 -18.70 23.19
C THR A 197 -3.62 -18.43 21.71
N SER A 198 -3.54 -19.46 20.88
CA SER A 198 -3.73 -19.33 19.42
C SER A 198 -4.63 -20.45 18.93
N ALA A 199 -5.60 -20.08 18.10
CA ALA A 199 -6.48 -21.02 17.40
C ALA A 199 -6.04 -21.28 15.94
N LYS A 200 -4.75 -21.03 15.62
CA LYS A 200 -4.22 -21.14 14.25
C LYS A 200 -4.40 -22.54 13.65
N GLN A 201 -5.18 -22.63 12.57
CA GLN A 201 -5.48 -23.90 11.88
C GLN A 201 -4.46 -24.28 10.81
N GLN A 202 -3.84 -23.28 10.20
CA GLN A 202 -2.98 -23.44 9.02
C GLN A 202 -1.71 -22.63 9.19
N GLU A 203 -0.63 -23.12 8.59
CA GLU A 203 0.65 -22.42 8.55
C GLU A 203 1.18 -22.44 7.13
N LEU A 204 1.55 -21.25 6.63
CA LEU A 204 2.19 -21.12 5.34
C LEU A 204 3.69 -21.30 5.51
N VAL A 205 4.24 -22.34 4.89
CA VAL A 205 5.67 -22.65 4.84
C VAL A 205 6.14 -22.57 3.38
N PRO A 206 7.46 -22.47 3.10
CA PRO A 206 7.94 -22.41 1.72
C PRO A 206 7.42 -23.53 0.81
N ASP A 207 7.10 -24.73 1.33
CA ASP A 207 6.59 -25.83 0.51
C ASP A 207 5.05 -25.88 0.38
N GLY A 208 4.32 -24.90 0.94
CA GLY A 208 2.86 -24.78 0.80
C GLY A 208 2.12 -24.55 2.13
N ILE A 209 0.82 -24.89 2.16
CA ILE A 209 -0.03 -24.73 3.35
C ILE A 209 -0.06 -26.03 4.16
N LEU A 210 0.45 -25.99 5.40
CA LEU A 210 0.34 -27.08 6.35
C LEU A 210 -0.92 -26.94 7.21
N GLN A 211 -1.69 -28.03 7.34
CA GLN A 211 -2.82 -28.12 8.26
C GLN A 211 -2.34 -28.56 9.64
N ARG A 212 -2.69 -27.83 10.69
CA ARG A 212 -2.40 -28.22 12.08
C ARG A 212 -3.46 -29.20 12.58
N GLN A 213 -3.02 -30.37 13.03
CA GLN A 213 -3.85 -31.33 13.76
C GLN A 213 -3.99 -30.89 15.23
N GLN A 214 -4.74 -29.82 15.50
CA GLN A 214 -5.08 -29.43 16.88
C GLN A 214 -6.53 -29.78 17.19
N GLY A 215 -6.78 -30.11 18.47
CA GLY A 215 -8.06 -30.57 19.02
C GLY A 215 -9.14 -29.48 19.07
N GLN A 216 -10.19 -29.72 19.88
CA GLN A 216 -11.37 -28.86 20.00
C GLN A 216 -11.01 -27.41 20.36
N ARG A 217 -11.41 -26.44 19.55
CA ARG A 217 -11.00 -25.02 19.65
C ARG A 217 -12.00 -24.23 20.49
N ASN A 218 -12.02 -24.51 21.79
CA ASN A 218 -13.02 -24.01 22.71
C ASN A 218 -12.40 -23.35 23.95
N LEU A 219 -13.27 -22.84 24.83
CA LEU A 219 -12.89 -22.18 26.07
C LEU A 219 -11.96 -23.04 26.96
N ARG A 220 -12.08 -24.37 26.90
CA ARG A 220 -11.24 -25.28 27.71
C ARG A 220 -9.78 -25.26 27.28
N GLU A 221 -9.49 -25.10 25.99
CA GLU A 221 -8.11 -24.95 25.54
C GLU A 221 -7.50 -23.63 26.01
N ILE A 222 -8.29 -22.55 26.02
CA ILE A 222 -7.87 -21.27 26.59
C ILE A 222 -7.53 -21.44 28.08
N PHE A 223 -8.38 -22.12 28.85
CA PHE A 223 -8.11 -22.41 30.26
C PHE A 223 -6.86 -23.29 30.45
N ARG A 224 -6.61 -24.24 29.54
CA ARG A 224 -5.38 -25.04 29.55
C ARG A 224 -4.13 -24.21 29.32
N GLU A 225 -4.15 -23.28 28.36
CA GLU A 225 -3.02 -22.39 28.13
C GLU A 225 -2.79 -21.45 29.30
N ILE A 226 -3.85 -20.93 29.94
CA ILE A 226 -3.72 -20.14 31.18
C ILE A 226 -3.08 -20.97 32.29
N ALA A 227 -3.56 -22.20 32.51
CA ALA A 227 -3.02 -23.11 33.54
C ALA A 227 -1.53 -23.41 33.31
N ASN A 228 -1.15 -23.70 32.07
CA ASN A 228 0.22 -23.99 31.67
C ASN A 228 1.13 -22.76 31.84
N ALA A 229 0.68 -21.58 31.38
CA ALA A 229 1.46 -20.35 31.45
C ALA A 229 1.70 -19.89 32.89
N LEU A 230 0.72 -20.10 33.78
CA LEU A 230 0.82 -19.73 35.20
C LEU A 230 1.42 -20.83 36.08
N GLY A 231 1.58 -22.06 35.56
CA GLY A 231 2.03 -23.21 36.32
C GLY A 231 1.03 -23.68 37.38
N ASP A 232 -0.27 -23.43 37.20
CA ASP A 232 -1.33 -23.80 38.14
C ASP A 232 -2.26 -24.88 37.56
N PRO A 233 -2.01 -26.18 37.84
CA PRO A 233 -2.82 -27.27 37.33
C PRO A 233 -4.22 -27.32 37.96
N THR A 234 -4.49 -26.57 39.03
CA THR A 234 -5.79 -26.60 39.72
C THR A 234 -6.93 -26.11 38.82
N ILE A 235 -6.64 -25.23 37.84
CA ILE A 235 -7.62 -24.76 36.86
C ILE A 235 -8.19 -25.92 36.03
N ILE A 236 -7.34 -26.82 35.54
CA ILE A 236 -7.78 -27.99 34.75
C ILE A 236 -8.47 -29.04 35.62
N GLN A 237 -8.03 -29.18 36.88
CA GLN A 237 -8.56 -30.16 37.82
C GLN A 237 -9.94 -29.77 38.38
N SER A 238 -10.30 -28.49 38.34
CA SER A 238 -11.63 -28.02 38.74
C SER A 238 -12.72 -28.49 37.77
N PRO A 239 -13.95 -28.75 38.27
CA PRO A 239 -15.11 -29.02 37.42
C PRO A 239 -15.33 -27.90 36.38
N PRO A 240 -15.78 -28.20 35.15
CA PRO A 240 -15.91 -27.21 34.07
C PRO A 240 -16.64 -25.92 34.44
N ASN A 241 -17.66 -26.01 35.31
CA ASN A 241 -18.44 -24.86 35.77
C ASN A 241 -17.66 -23.92 36.71
N ASP A 242 -16.62 -24.41 37.38
CA ASP A 242 -15.84 -23.66 38.38
C ASP A 242 -14.53 -23.10 37.79
N GLN A 243 -14.11 -23.58 36.61
CA GLN A 243 -12.85 -23.18 35.96
C GLN A 243 -12.80 -21.66 35.70
N PHE A 244 -13.94 -21.08 35.30
CA PHE A 244 -14.08 -19.64 35.06
C PHE A 244 -13.75 -18.81 36.31
N GLU A 245 -14.41 -19.07 37.43
CA GLU A 245 -14.18 -18.34 38.68
C GLU A 245 -12.77 -18.56 39.21
N ARG A 246 -12.20 -19.75 39.02
CA ARG A 246 -10.82 -20.04 39.40
C ARG A 246 -9.82 -19.18 38.63
N VAL A 247 -9.96 -19.11 37.30
CA VAL A 247 -9.14 -18.24 36.44
C VAL A 247 -9.26 -16.79 36.88
N ARG A 248 -10.49 -16.31 37.15
CA ARG A 248 -10.75 -14.94 37.59
C ARG A 248 -10.07 -14.62 38.93
N GLN A 249 -10.16 -15.53 39.90
CA GLN A 249 -9.52 -15.39 41.21
C GLN A 249 -8.00 -15.29 41.09
N ILE A 250 -7.38 -16.14 40.26
CA ILE A 250 -5.92 -16.14 40.07
C ILE A 250 -5.47 -14.85 39.38
N LEU A 251 -6.11 -14.50 38.27
CA LEU A 251 -5.76 -13.32 37.49
C LEU A 251 -6.04 -12.01 38.24
N SER A 252 -7.03 -11.97 39.15
CA SER A 252 -7.32 -10.77 39.96
C SER A 252 -6.18 -10.32 40.89
N ARG A 253 -5.24 -11.23 41.19
CA ARG A 253 -4.13 -10.99 42.13
C ARG A 253 -2.87 -10.44 41.47
N GLN A 254 -2.84 -10.37 40.14
CA GLN A 254 -1.63 -10.04 39.37
C GLN A 254 -1.97 -9.30 38.07
N ARG A 255 -1.10 -8.41 37.61
CA ARG A 255 -1.31 -7.73 36.33
C ARG A 255 -0.91 -8.65 35.19
N SER A 256 -1.86 -9.06 34.37
CA SER A 256 -1.60 -10.05 33.32
C SER A 256 -1.87 -9.47 31.94
N LEU A 257 -1.02 -9.83 30.97
CA LEU A 257 -1.31 -9.62 29.56
C LEU A 257 -1.80 -10.95 28.97
N MET A 258 -3.01 -10.96 28.42
CA MET A 258 -3.58 -12.11 27.72
C MET A 258 -3.67 -11.81 26.23
N ILE A 259 -3.13 -12.69 25.40
CA ILE A 259 -3.13 -12.58 23.94
C ILE A 259 -3.94 -13.74 23.38
N VAL A 260 -4.99 -13.42 22.64
CA VAL A 260 -5.85 -14.39 21.95
C VAL A 260 -5.66 -14.23 20.45
N ASP A 261 -4.94 -15.16 19.84
CA ASP A 261 -4.56 -15.11 18.44
C ASP A 261 -5.52 -15.92 17.55
N ASN A 262 -5.87 -15.36 16.39
CA ASN A 262 -6.71 -15.99 15.36
C ASN A 262 -8.17 -16.26 15.80
N MET A 263 -8.81 -15.28 16.46
CA MET A 263 -10.13 -15.40 17.09
C MET A 263 -11.25 -15.91 16.19
N GLU A 264 -11.21 -15.62 14.88
CA GLU A 264 -12.24 -16.03 13.91
C GLU A 264 -12.39 -17.54 13.74
N THR A 265 -11.42 -18.33 14.22
CA THR A 265 -11.39 -19.79 14.07
C THR A 265 -11.90 -20.59 15.27
N ILE A 266 -12.39 -19.90 16.30
CA ILE A 266 -12.89 -20.49 17.55
C ILE A 266 -14.39 -20.83 17.41
N GLU A 267 -14.78 -22.04 17.80
CA GLU A 267 -16.13 -22.60 17.58
C GLU A 267 -17.22 -21.98 18.49
N ASP A 268 -16.85 -21.40 19.65
CA ASP A 268 -17.75 -20.76 20.63
C ASP A 268 -17.44 -19.26 20.88
N ARG A 269 -17.28 -18.48 19.79
CA ARG A 269 -16.78 -17.10 19.87
C ARG A 269 -17.52 -16.20 20.89
N ASN A 270 -18.84 -16.30 20.99
CA ASN A 270 -19.62 -15.47 21.92
C ASN A 270 -19.29 -15.77 23.39
N GLN A 271 -19.17 -17.05 23.76
CA GLN A 271 -18.78 -17.45 25.11
C GLN A 271 -17.36 -17.00 25.44
N VAL A 272 -16.44 -17.07 24.47
CA VAL A 272 -15.06 -16.58 24.66
C VAL A 272 -15.05 -15.06 24.83
N ILE A 273 -15.79 -14.30 24.03
CA ILE A 273 -15.89 -12.83 24.18
C ILE A 273 -16.48 -12.49 25.55
N GLU A 274 -17.56 -13.16 25.97
CA GLU A 274 -18.16 -12.99 27.30
C GLU A 274 -17.16 -13.28 28.42
N PHE A 275 -16.39 -14.37 28.30
CA PHE A 275 -15.31 -14.70 29.22
C PHE A 275 -14.27 -13.57 29.31
N LEU A 276 -13.78 -13.09 28.16
CA LEU A 276 -12.75 -12.04 28.10
C LEU A 276 -13.25 -10.71 28.67
N TYR A 277 -14.54 -10.40 28.51
CA TYR A 277 -15.16 -9.18 29.03
C TYR A 277 -15.34 -9.19 30.55
N ASN A 278 -15.53 -10.38 31.12
CA ASN A 278 -15.71 -10.57 32.56
C ASN A 278 -14.39 -10.80 33.32
N LEU A 279 -13.25 -10.69 32.64
CA LEU A 279 -11.94 -10.74 33.28
C LEU A 279 -11.71 -9.50 34.18
N PRO A 280 -10.87 -9.62 35.24
CA PRO A 280 -10.55 -8.49 36.10
C PRO A 280 -9.87 -7.35 35.33
N ILE A 281 -10.11 -6.10 35.73
CA ILE A 281 -9.56 -4.90 35.07
C ILE A 281 -8.02 -4.87 35.08
N CYS A 282 -7.37 -5.60 35.98
CA CYS A 282 -5.91 -5.77 36.01
C CYS A 282 -5.37 -6.66 34.87
N VAL A 283 -6.25 -7.28 34.06
CA VAL A 283 -5.89 -8.07 32.89
C VAL A 283 -6.08 -7.23 31.64
N LYS A 284 -5.01 -7.07 30.86
CA LYS A 284 -5.07 -6.51 29.51
C LYS A 284 -5.21 -7.64 28.51
N VAL A 285 -6.20 -7.57 27.64
CA VAL A 285 -6.48 -8.56 26.61
C VAL A 285 -6.20 -7.96 25.23
N VAL A 286 -5.39 -8.65 24.43
CA VAL A 286 -5.15 -8.32 23.02
C VAL A 286 -5.65 -9.45 22.15
N ILE A 287 -6.57 -9.14 21.24
CA ILE A 287 -7.16 -10.11 20.30
C ILE A 287 -6.61 -9.84 18.91
N THR A 288 -6.07 -10.85 18.24
CA THR A 288 -5.79 -10.76 16.79
C THR A 288 -6.92 -11.45 16.02
N THR A 289 -7.38 -10.79 14.96
CA THR A 289 -8.43 -11.38 14.11
C THR A 289 -8.43 -10.85 12.69
N ARG A 290 -8.96 -11.61 11.73
CA ARG A 290 -9.25 -11.11 10.38
C ARG A 290 -10.49 -10.19 10.34
N GLU A 291 -11.35 -10.26 11.35
CA GLU A 291 -12.59 -9.51 11.40
C GLU A 291 -12.51 -8.22 12.23
N ARG A 292 -13.22 -7.16 11.82
CA ARG A 292 -13.37 -5.94 12.62
C ARG A 292 -14.33 -6.21 13.78
N ILE A 293 -13.80 -6.19 15.01
CA ILE A 293 -14.58 -6.23 16.25
C ILE A 293 -14.58 -4.82 16.86
N ALA A 294 -15.72 -4.37 17.39
CA ALA A 294 -15.93 -2.99 17.88
C ALA A 294 -15.15 -2.62 19.16
N LEU A 295 -14.15 -3.41 19.56
CA LEU A 295 -13.44 -3.27 20.83
C LEU A 295 -12.07 -2.62 20.56
N LEU A 296 -12.03 -1.29 20.68
CA LEU A 296 -10.86 -0.41 20.50
C LEU A 296 -9.86 -0.91 19.41
N PRO A 297 -10.26 -0.87 18.12
CA PRO A 297 -9.52 -1.54 17.06
C PRO A 297 -8.20 -0.84 16.71
N ILE A 298 -7.18 -1.62 16.37
CA ILE A 298 -5.96 -1.24 15.65
C ILE A 298 -6.04 -1.93 14.29
N SER A 299 -6.22 -1.15 13.23
CA SER A 299 -6.37 -1.67 11.87
C SER A 299 -5.02 -1.74 11.18
N LEU A 300 -4.48 -2.94 10.98
CA LEU A 300 -3.24 -3.12 10.24
C LEU A 300 -3.52 -3.18 8.73
N ARG A 301 -2.78 -2.35 8.00
CA ARG A 301 -2.71 -2.35 6.53
C ARG A 301 -1.40 -2.97 6.07
N ASN A 302 -1.23 -3.13 4.77
CA ASN A 302 0.05 -3.50 4.16
C ASN A 302 1.18 -2.55 4.60
N LEU A 303 2.42 -3.04 4.55
CA LEU A 303 3.58 -2.20 4.81
C LEU A 303 3.69 -1.11 3.73
N PRO A 304 4.06 0.13 4.10
CA PRO A 304 4.50 1.13 3.15
C PRO A 304 5.68 0.64 2.29
N LEU A 305 5.94 1.31 1.17
CA LEU A 305 7.00 0.93 0.24
C LEU A 305 8.36 0.82 0.93
N ASP A 306 8.74 1.84 1.70
CA ASP A 306 10.05 1.88 2.36
C ASP A 306 10.21 0.74 3.37
N ASP A 307 9.23 0.52 4.25
CA ASP A 307 9.21 -0.59 5.22
C ASP A 307 9.21 -1.96 4.53
N GLY A 308 8.46 -2.08 3.42
CA GLY A 308 8.39 -3.29 2.63
C GLY A 308 9.73 -3.64 1.98
N LEU A 309 10.42 -2.65 1.41
CA LEU A 309 11.76 -2.82 0.83
C LEU A 309 12.79 -3.21 1.90
N GLN A 310 12.72 -2.60 3.10
CA GLN A 310 13.58 -2.99 4.23
C GLN A 310 13.35 -4.44 4.64
N LEU A 311 12.09 -4.89 4.74
CA LEU A 311 11.79 -6.29 5.04
C LEU A 311 12.34 -7.24 3.97
N ILE A 312 12.26 -6.86 2.69
CA ILE A 312 12.83 -7.63 1.58
C ILE A 312 14.34 -7.77 1.73
N GLN A 313 15.03 -6.65 1.98
CA GLN A 313 16.50 -6.64 2.15
C GLN A 313 16.95 -7.50 3.33
N GLN A 314 16.28 -7.38 4.48
CA GLN A 314 16.56 -8.20 5.66
C GLN A 314 16.38 -9.69 5.36
N GLN A 315 15.24 -10.07 4.78
CA GLN A 315 14.94 -11.47 4.46
C GLN A 315 15.85 -12.05 3.37
N ALA A 316 16.27 -11.24 2.40
CA ALA A 316 17.24 -11.64 1.39
C ALA A 316 18.62 -11.86 2.02
N GLY A 317 19.07 -10.95 2.88
CA GLY A 317 20.35 -11.05 3.60
C GLY A 317 20.44 -12.28 4.50
N GLU A 318 19.38 -12.57 5.27
CA GLU A 318 19.30 -13.76 6.14
C GLU A 318 19.41 -15.08 5.36
N LYS A 319 18.87 -15.11 4.14
CA LYS A 319 18.82 -16.29 3.28
C LYS A 319 19.96 -16.35 2.27
N GLY A 320 20.87 -15.38 2.28
CA GLY A 320 21.99 -15.28 1.34
C GLY A 320 21.57 -15.05 -0.12
N ILE A 321 20.39 -14.46 -0.35
CA ILE A 321 19.86 -14.18 -1.68
C ILE A 321 20.35 -12.81 -2.13
N THR A 322 20.87 -12.71 -3.35
CA THR A 322 21.22 -11.43 -3.97
C THR A 322 20.04 -10.94 -4.80
N ILE A 323 19.47 -9.79 -4.44
CA ILE A 323 18.34 -9.14 -5.13
C ILE A 323 18.71 -7.67 -5.34
N ASN A 324 18.43 -7.14 -6.52
CA ASN A 324 18.65 -5.72 -6.83
C ASN A 324 17.42 -4.85 -6.47
N ASP A 325 17.55 -3.52 -6.60
CA ASP A 325 16.49 -2.58 -6.23
C ASP A 325 15.23 -2.70 -7.13
N GLU A 326 15.41 -3.00 -8.42
CA GLU A 326 14.28 -3.19 -9.36
C GLU A 326 13.49 -4.46 -9.04
N GLU A 327 14.19 -5.56 -8.76
CA GLU A 327 13.61 -6.83 -8.32
C GLU A 327 12.91 -6.70 -6.97
N SER A 328 13.48 -5.93 -6.03
CA SER A 328 12.86 -5.64 -4.74
C SER A 328 11.55 -4.88 -4.91
N LYS A 329 11.56 -3.86 -5.78
CA LYS A 329 10.36 -3.08 -6.09
C LYS A 329 9.30 -3.95 -6.78
N LEU A 330 9.71 -4.78 -7.74
CA LEU A 330 8.80 -5.72 -8.42
C LEU A 330 8.19 -6.72 -7.43
N LEU A 331 8.98 -7.26 -6.50
CA LEU A 331 8.48 -8.17 -5.47
C LEU A 331 7.53 -7.47 -4.49
N TYR A 332 7.81 -6.22 -4.11
CA TYR A 332 6.89 -5.41 -3.32
C TYR A 332 5.56 -5.17 -4.07
N ASP A 333 5.62 -4.77 -5.33
CA ASP A 333 4.44 -4.49 -6.16
C ASP A 333 3.56 -5.75 -6.33
N ARG A 334 4.20 -6.92 -6.53
CA ARG A 334 3.51 -8.22 -6.69
C ARG A 334 2.92 -8.76 -5.39
N THR A 335 3.56 -8.50 -4.25
CA THR A 335 3.06 -8.93 -2.93
C THR A 335 2.08 -7.92 -2.32
N GLY A 336 1.98 -6.71 -2.89
CA GLY A 336 1.17 -5.61 -2.36
C GLY A 336 1.62 -5.13 -0.98
N GLY A 337 2.88 -5.35 -0.61
CA GLY A 337 3.42 -5.02 0.72
C GLY A 337 2.91 -5.91 1.86
N ILE A 338 2.41 -7.11 1.57
CA ILE A 338 1.97 -8.07 2.60
C ILE A 338 3.20 -8.82 3.15
N PRO A 339 3.56 -8.67 4.44
CA PRO A 339 4.79 -9.25 5.00
C PRO A 339 4.91 -10.76 4.81
N LEU A 340 3.84 -11.52 5.05
CA LEU A 340 3.88 -12.96 4.90
C LEU A 340 4.12 -13.38 3.43
N ALA A 341 3.58 -12.63 2.47
CA ALA A 341 3.79 -12.89 1.05
C ALA A 341 5.25 -12.65 0.66
N ILE A 342 5.86 -11.58 1.20
CA ILE A 342 7.28 -11.26 1.01
C ILE A 342 8.18 -12.38 1.57
N VAL A 343 7.96 -12.76 2.83
CA VAL A 343 8.75 -13.82 3.51
C VAL A 343 8.61 -15.16 2.78
N TYR A 344 7.39 -15.49 2.33
CA TYR A 344 7.10 -16.70 1.56
C TYR A 344 7.82 -16.69 0.21
N ALA A 345 7.74 -15.58 -0.54
CA ALA A 345 8.40 -15.42 -1.83
C ALA A 345 9.91 -15.65 -1.72
N LEU A 346 10.55 -15.01 -0.74
CA LEU A 346 11.99 -15.17 -0.51
C LEU A 346 12.33 -16.57 0.02
N GLY A 347 11.41 -17.22 0.74
CA GLY A 347 11.55 -18.63 1.14
C GLY A 347 11.55 -19.60 -0.03
N GLN A 348 10.70 -19.36 -1.03
CA GLN A 348 10.68 -20.12 -2.28
C GLN A 348 11.99 -19.93 -3.05
N VAL A 349 12.47 -18.68 -3.16
CA VAL A 349 13.74 -18.39 -3.84
C VAL A 349 14.92 -19.08 -3.14
N SER A 350 14.98 -19.05 -1.80
CA SER A 350 16.01 -19.79 -1.05
C SER A 350 15.92 -21.30 -1.21
N SER A 351 14.73 -21.83 -1.55
CA SER A 351 14.50 -23.26 -1.81
C SER A 351 14.85 -23.67 -3.24
N GLY A 352 15.38 -22.75 -4.06
CA GLY A 352 15.90 -23.01 -5.40
C GLY A 352 14.95 -22.64 -6.54
N TYR A 353 13.80 -22.03 -6.26
CA TYR A 353 12.89 -21.56 -7.32
C TYR A 353 13.38 -20.21 -7.91
N PRO A 354 13.34 -20.03 -9.23
CA PRO A 354 13.72 -18.75 -9.83
C PRO A 354 12.71 -17.65 -9.48
N LEU A 355 13.22 -16.44 -9.21
CA LEU A 355 12.41 -15.30 -8.76
C LEU A 355 11.21 -15.02 -9.67
N ASN A 356 11.40 -15.03 -10.99
CA ASN A 356 10.33 -14.78 -11.96
C ASN A 356 9.17 -15.77 -11.82
N SER A 357 9.45 -17.07 -11.65
CA SER A 357 8.40 -18.09 -11.46
C SER A 357 7.70 -17.95 -10.11
N VAL A 358 8.40 -17.49 -9.07
CA VAL A 358 7.79 -17.18 -7.78
C VAL A 358 6.85 -15.98 -7.91
N LEU A 359 7.27 -14.91 -8.59
CA LEU A 359 6.46 -13.71 -8.82
C LEU A 359 5.18 -14.03 -9.61
N GLU A 360 5.26 -14.87 -10.63
CA GLU A 360 4.09 -15.36 -11.38
C GLU A 360 3.12 -16.15 -10.50
N ARG A 361 3.64 -17.01 -9.61
CA ARG A 361 2.83 -17.77 -8.64
C ARG A 361 2.17 -16.90 -7.59
N LEU A 362 2.80 -15.80 -7.17
CA LEU A 362 2.23 -14.86 -6.19
C LEU A 362 1.03 -14.11 -6.76
N THR A 363 1.09 -13.76 -8.06
CA THR A 363 -0.04 -13.16 -8.79
C THR A 363 -1.12 -14.18 -9.16
N SER A 364 -0.82 -15.47 -9.01
CA SER A 364 -1.83 -16.50 -9.20
C SER A 364 -2.78 -16.47 -8.01
N ALA A 365 -4.04 -16.21 -8.30
CA ALA A 365 -5.12 -16.28 -7.34
C ALA A 365 -5.33 -17.69 -6.75
N THR A 366 -4.82 -18.73 -7.41
CA THR A 366 -4.77 -20.11 -6.88
C THR A 366 -3.51 -20.41 -6.06
N GLY A 367 -2.58 -19.47 -5.97
CA GLY A 367 -1.35 -19.59 -5.22
C GLY A 367 -1.59 -19.71 -3.72
N ASP A 368 -0.63 -20.33 -3.02
CA ASP A 368 -0.74 -20.65 -1.60
C ASP A 368 -0.96 -19.42 -0.72
N VAL A 369 -0.36 -18.28 -1.07
CA VAL A 369 -0.52 -17.01 -0.34
C VAL A 369 -1.97 -16.52 -0.42
N ALA A 370 -2.55 -16.46 -1.62
CA ALA A 370 -3.91 -15.98 -1.82
C ALA A 370 -4.92 -16.89 -1.10
N ARG A 371 -4.75 -18.20 -1.24
CA ARG A 371 -5.56 -19.21 -0.54
C ARG A 371 -5.47 -19.05 0.97
N PHE A 372 -4.26 -18.98 1.53
CA PHE A 372 -4.04 -18.81 2.96
C PHE A 372 -4.68 -17.53 3.51
N CYS A 373 -4.62 -16.43 2.76
CA CYS A 373 -5.13 -15.13 3.19
C CYS A 373 -6.65 -15.01 3.09
N PHE A 374 -7.28 -15.63 2.09
CA PHE A 374 -8.67 -15.32 1.72
C PHE A 374 -9.63 -16.51 1.70
N GLU A 375 -9.17 -17.75 1.43
CA GLU A 375 -10.04 -18.91 1.17
C GLU A 375 -11.05 -19.13 2.30
N GLN A 376 -10.57 -19.25 3.55
CA GLN A 376 -11.46 -19.46 4.71
C GLN A 376 -12.45 -18.31 4.91
N THR A 377 -12.02 -17.06 4.71
CA THR A 377 -12.86 -15.87 4.88
C THR A 377 -13.99 -15.84 3.85
N VAL A 378 -13.69 -16.20 2.59
CA VAL A 378 -14.65 -16.16 1.48
C VAL A 378 -15.62 -17.34 1.53
N GLN A 379 -15.19 -18.51 2.00
CA GLN A 379 -16.10 -19.67 2.19
C GLN A 379 -17.30 -19.32 3.09
N GLY A 380 -17.10 -18.50 4.13
CA GLY A 380 -18.17 -18.10 5.05
C GLY A 380 -19.24 -17.17 4.47
N ILE A 381 -18.99 -16.55 3.31
CA ILE A 381 -19.94 -15.65 2.63
C ILE A 381 -20.41 -16.20 1.28
N LYS A 382 -19.96 -17.40 0.90
CA LYS A 382 -20.19 -18.00 -0.41
C LYS A 382 -21.68 -18.10 -0.74
N GLY A 383 -22.07 -17.64 -1.92
CA GLY A 383 -23.46 -17.63 -2.39
C GLY A 383 -24.35 -16.53 -1.79
N GLN A 384 -23.82 -15.68 -0.89
CA GLN A 384 -24.56 -14.58 -0.27
C GLN A 384 -24.26 -13.24 -1.00
N PRO A 385 -25.06 -12.18 -0.80
CA PRO A 385 -24.80 -10.85 -1.40
C PRO A 385 -23.36 -10.30 -1.20
N PRO A 386 -22.69 -10.45 -0.04
CA PRO A 386 -21.29 -10.05 0.11
C PRO A 386 -20.34 -10.73 -0.89
N HIS A 387 -20.56 -12.01 -1.22
CA HIS A 387 -19.72 -12.75 -2.17
C HIS A 387 -19.90 -12.26 -3.60
N GLN A 388 -21.13 -11.97 -4.02
CA GLN A 388 -21.42 -11.34 -5.31
C GLN A 388 -20.79 -9.95 -5.43
N LEU A 389 -20.87 -9.14 -4.36
CA LEU A 389 -20.26 -7.81 -4.30
C LEU A 389 -18.73 -7.87 -4.35
N LEU A 390 -18.11 -8.84 -3.67
CA LEU A 390 -16.66 -9.06 -3.70
C LEU A 390 -16.18 -9.34 -5.13
N MET A 391 -16.82 -10.30 -5.80
CA MET A 391 -16.50 -10.65 -7.19
C MET A 391 -16.76 -9.48 -8.16
N SER A 392 -17.84 -8.73 -7.94
CA SER A 392 -18.22 -7.58 -8.78
C SER A 392 -17.24 -6.41 -8.64
N LEU A 393 -16.82 -6.08 -7.41
CA LEU A 393 -15.80 -5.06 -7.14
C LEU A 393 -14.48 -5.38 -7.85
N ALA A 394 -14.13 -6.66 -7.95
CA ALA A 394 -12.87 -7.10 -8.55
C ALA A 394 -12.80 -6.85 -10.07
N ILE A 395 -13.94 -6.71 -10.75
CA ILE A 395 -13.99 -6.39 -12.19
C ILE A 395 -13.39 -4.99 -12.45
N PHE A 396 -13.60 -4.05 -11.53
CA PHE A 396 -13.13 -2.68 -11.68
C PHE A 396 -11.63 -2.58 -11.39
N PRO A 397 -10.82 -1.97 -12.27
CA PRO A 397 -9.41 -1.69 -11.96
C PRO A 397 -9.26 -0.56 -10.93
N ASP A 398 -10.10 0.47 -11.01
CA ASP A 398 -10.09 1.62 -10.12
C ASP A 398 -11.32 1.62 -9.21
N SER A 399 -11.19 2.23 -8.03
CA SER A 399 -12.26 2.30 -7.03
C SER A 399 -13.54 2.87 -7.63
N PRO A 400 -14.61 2.06 -7.78
CA PRO A 400 -15.79 2.44 -8.53
C PRO A 400 -16.81 3.21 -7.69
N ILE A 401 -17.78 3.83 -8.38
CA ILE A 401 -18.97 4.39 -7.74
C ILE A 401 -19.85 3.24 -7.21
N LEU A 402 -20.43 3.42 -6.02
CA LEU A 402 -21.28 2.42 -5.36
C LEU A 402 -22.43 1.92 -6.24
N ALA A 403 -23.07 2.82 -6.99
CA ALA A 403 -24.16 2.47 -7.90
C ALA A 403 -23.71 1.51 -9.03
N ALA A 404 -22.47 1.66 -9.52
CA ALA A 404 -21.90 0.74 -10.50
C ALA A 404 -21.73 -0.66 -9.92
N VAL A 405 -21.22 -0.75 -8.68
CA VAL A 405 -21.01 -2.03 -7.99
C VAL A 405 -22.33 -2.75 -7.75
N ALA A 406 -23.36 -2.03 -7.31
CA ALA A 406 -24.69 -2.58 -7.08
C ALA A 406 -25.30 -3.16 -8.37
N GLU A 407 -25.15 -2.43 -9.49
CA GLU A 407 -25.61 -2.87 -10.80
C GLU A 407 -24.84 -4.10 -11.28
N VAL A 408 -23.50 -4.07 -11.23
CA VAL A 408 -22.66 -5.20 -11.66
C VAL A 408 -22.96 -6.46 -10.85
N ALA A 409 -23.19 -6.32 -9.53
CA ALA A 409 -23.60 -7.43 -8.68
C ALA A 409 -25.03 -7.92 -8.93
N GLY A 410 -25.86 -7.18 -9.66
CA GLY A 410 -27.27 -7.51 -9.89
C GLY A 410 -28.15 -7.30 -8.64
N LEU A 411 -27.74 -6.40 -7.75
CA LEU A 411 -28.38 -6.15 -6.46
C LEU A 411 -29.08 -4.79 -6.37
N THR A 412 -29.27 -4.11 -7.50
CA THR A 412 -29.87 -2.77 -7.59
C THR A 412 -31.28 -2.72 -7.00
N ALA A 413 -32.05 -3.81 -7.12
CA ALA A 413 -33.38 -3.95 -6.54
C ALA A 413 -33.39 -4.20 -5.02
N SER A 414 -32.23 -4.39 -4.38
CA SER A 414 -32.11 -4.68 -2.94
C SER A 414 -31.00 -3.84 -2.29
N PRO A 415 -31.19 -2.50 -2.16
CA PRO A 415 -30.17 -1.60 -1.58
C PRO A 415 -29.69 -2.01 -0.19
N ASP A 416 -30.59 -2.57 0.65
CA ASP A 416 -30.22 -3.05 1.98
C ASP A 416 -29.22 -4.20 1.93
N SER A 417 -29.37 -5.10 0.95
CA SER A 417 -28.42 -6.20 0.73
C SER A 417 -27.04 -5.69 0.29
N VAL A 418 -27.01 -4.59 -0.49
CA VAL A 418 -25.75 -3.94 -0.88
C VAL A 418 -25.05 -3.34 0.33
N ASN A 419 -25.78 -2.57 1.15
CA ASN A 419 -25.22 -1.92 2.34
C ASN A 419 -24.75 -2.93 3.39
N VAL A 420 -25.58 -3.92 3.72
CA VAL A 420 -25.23 -5.01 4.64
C VAL A 420 -24.07 -5.84 4.08
N GLY A 421 -24.08 -6.09 2.77
CA GLY A 421 -23.04 -6.84 2.08
C GLY A 421 -21.67 -6.15 2.12
N LEU A 422 -21.62 -4.86 1.79
CA LEU A 422 -20.39 -4.06 1.86
C LEU A 422 -19.90 -3.88 3.29
N ALA A 423 -20.81 -3.66 4.25
CA ALA A 423 -20.45 -3.63 5.67
C ALA A 423 -19.83 -4.97 6.11
N ARG A 424 -20.38 -6.10 5.65
CA ARG A 424 -19.80 -7.43 5.91
C ARG A 424 -18.41 -7.57 5.27
N LEU A 425 -18.21 -7.13 4.03
CA LEU A 425 -16.88 -7.17 3.39
C LEU A 425 -15.84 -6.31 4.13
N GLN A 426 -16.24 -5.14 4.64
CA GLN A 426 -15.40 -4.30 5.49
C GLN A 426 -15.08 -4.96 6.83
N GLN A 427 -16.09 -5.59 7.45
CA GLN A 427 -15.87 -6.38 8.67
C GLN A 427 -14.86 -7.49 8.42
N LEU A 428 -14.91 -8.17 7.28
CA LEU A 428 -13.94 -9.21 6.91
C LEU A 428 -12.57 -8.66 6.45
N SER A 429 -12.38 -7.33 6.49
CA SER A 429 -11.19 -6.62 6.01
C SER A 429 -10.85 -6.88 4.53
N LEU A 430 -11.79 -7.37 3.72
CA LEU A 430 -11.59 -7.64 2.29
C LEU A 430 -11.63 -6.36 1.45
N VAL A 431 -12.40 -5.36 1.90
CA VAL A 431 -12.60 -4.08 1.22
C VAL A 431 -12.51 -2.95 2.25
N ASN A 432 -11.98 -1.80 1.85
CA ASN A 432 -11.91 -0.61 2.70
C ASN A 432 -12.70 0.54 2.07
N LEU A 433 -13.36 1.36 2.89
CA LEU A 433 -13.96 2.61 2.43
C LEU A 433 -12.95 3.74 2.66
N ASN A 434 -12.57 4.42 1.59
CA ASN A 434 -11.74 5.61 1.68
C ASN A 434 -12.59 6.78 2.21
N PRO A 435 -12.20 7.42 3.34
CA PRO A 435 -13.01 8.46 3.96
C PRO A 435 -13.10 9.75 3.14
N GLU A 436 -12.10 10.03 2.28
CA GLU A 436 -12.03 11.22 1.45
C GLU A 436 -12.86 11.07 0.17
N THR A 437 -12.65 9.96 -0.55
CA THR A 437 -13.33 9.72 -1.83
C THR A 437 -14.71 9.08 -1.67
N LYS A 438 -15.01 8.52 -0.49
CA LYS A 438 -16.19 7.69 -0.21
C LYS A 438 -16.32 6.47 -1.15
N ARG A 439 -15.22 6.00 -1.71
CA ARG A 439 -15.18 4.84 -2.60
C ARG A 439 -14.62 3.61 -1.89
N TYR A 440 -15.10 2.46 -2.31
CA TYR A 440 -14.64 1.17 -1.82
C TYR A 440 -13.39 0.75 -2.59
N GLU A 441 -12.34 0.42 -1.86
CA GLU A 441 -11.02 0.06 -2.36
C GLU A 441 -10.70 -1.38 -1.97
N MET A 442 -10.02 -2.07 -2.89
CA MET A 442 -9.59 -3.45 -2.71
C MET A 442 -8.08 -3.52 -2.92
N LEU A 443 -7.40 -4.28 -2.07
CA LEU A 443 -5.97 -4.55 -2.25
C LEU A 443 -5.76 -5.43 -3.49
N SER A 444 -4.65 -5.24 -4.21
CA SER A 444 -4.35 -5.97 -5.46
C SER A 444 -4.47 -7.48 -5.31
N LEU A 445 -3.90 -8.06 -4.24
CA LEU A 445 -3.98 -9.51 -3.99
C LEU A 445 -5.41 -9.99 -3.70
N THR A 446 -6.21 -9.17 -3.00
CA THR A 446 -7.64 -9.48 -2.79
C THR A 446 -8.41 -9.46 -4.11
N ARG A 447 -8.07 -8.51 -5.00
CA ARG A 447 -8.68 -8.39 -6.34
C ARG A 447 -8.34 -9.59 -7.21
N GLU A 448 -7.09 -10.03 -7.23
CA GLU A 448 -6.67 -11.23 -7.96
C GLU A 448 -7.40 -12.47 -7.46
N TYR A 449 -7.44 -12.67 -6.13
CA TYR A 449 -8.23 -13.77 -5.54
C TYR A 449 -9.70 -13.71 -5.96
N ALA A 450 -10.34 -12.55 -5.84
CA ALA A 450 -11.75 -12.36 -6.18
C ALA A 450 -12.04 -12.55 -7.68
N LEU A 451 -11.09 -12.23 -8.58
CA LEU A 451 -11.19 -12.49 -10.01
C LEU A 451 -11.13 -13.99 -10.34
N ALA A 452 -10.31 -14.79 -9.64
CA ALA A 452 -10.34 -16.24 -9.84
C ALA A 452 -11.54 -16.91 -9.17
N GLU A 453 -11.99 -16.40 -8.03
CA GLU A 453 -13.27 -16.80 -7.47
C GLU A 453 -14.38 -16.54 -8.49
N LEU A 454 -14.40 -15.36 -9.14
CA LEU A 454 -15.35 -15.00 -10.20
C LEU A 454 -15.28 -15.98 -11.38
N ALA A 455 -14.09 -16.37 -11.83
CA ALA A 455 -13.90 -17.36 -12.90
C ALA A 455 -14.48 -18.75 -12.57
N GLY A 456 -14.60 -19.07 -11.27
CA GLY A 456 -15.31 -20.27 -10.79
C GLY A 456 -16.83 -20.22 -10.97
N TYR A 457 -17.40 -19.06 -11.33
CA TYR A 457 -18.82 -18.81 -11.53
C TYR A 457 -19.10 -18.22 -12.92
N PRO A 458 -18.94 -18.98 -14.01
CA PRO A 458 -18.95 -18.46 -15.37
C PRO A 458 -20.27 -17.78 -15.77
N ASP A 459 -21.41 -18.26 -15.29
CA ASP A 459 -22.71 -17.65 -15.58
C ASP A 459 -22.87 -16.29 -14.89
N PHE A 460 -22.45 -16.20 -13.62
CA PHE A 460 -22.45 -14.93 -12.90
C PHE A 460 -21.44 -13.95 -13.51
N GLU A 461 -20.24 -14.42 -13.88
CA GLU A 461 -19.22 -13.59 -14.54
C GLU A 461 -19.73 -12.99 -15.85
N ARG A 462 -20.30 -13.82 -16.74
CA ARG A 462 -20.83 -13.36 -18.02
C ARG A 462 -21.85 -12.24 -17.82
N GLU A 463 -22.76 -12.43 -16.87
CA GLU A 463 -23.83 -11.50 -16.62
C GLU A 463 -23.35 -10.23 -15.88
N ALA A 464 -22.43 -10.36 -14.92
CA ALA A 464 -21.80 -9.23 -14.24
C ALA A 464 -21.01 -8.35 -15.23
N ARG A 465 -20.22 -8.96 -16.13
CA ARG A 465 -19.50 -8.23 -17.18
C ARG A 465 -20.44 -7.55 -18.17
N ARG A 466 -21.55 -8.20 -18.54
CA ARG A 466 -22.60 -7.59 -19.37
C ARG A 466 -23.18 -6.33 -18.70
N ARG A 467 -23.55 -6.42 -17.42
CA ARG A 467 -24.04 -5.27 -16.65
C ARG A 467 -22.99 -4.17 -16.49
N TRP A 468 -21.73 -4.53 -16.28
CA TRP A 468 -20.61 -3.60 -16.20
C TRP A 468 -20.46 -2.77 -17.48
N VAL A 469 -20.45 -3.42 -18.64
CA VAL A 469 -20.38 -2.74 -19.95
C VAL A 469 -21.58 -1.83 -20.17
N THR A 470 -22.80 -2.34 -19.93
CA THR A 470 -24.04 -1.56 -20.09
C THR A 470 -24.04 -0.33 -19.17
N TRP A 471 -23.66 -0.48 -17.91
CA TRP A 471 -23.62 0.61 -16.94
C TRP A 471 -22.69 1.74 -17.41
N TYR A 472 -21.48 1.41 -17.89
CA TYR A 472 -20.53 2.43 -18.35
C TYR A 472 -20.93 3.05 -19.69
N LEU A 473 -21.63 2.31 -20.56
CA LEU A 473 -22.25 2.89 -21.75
C LEU A 473 -23.32 3.92 -21.38
N ASP A 474 -24.22 3.59 -20.45
CA ASP A 474 -25.28 4.51 -20.02
C ASP A 474 -24.73 5.69 -19.19
N PHE A 475 -23.69 5.45 -18.40
CA PHE A 475 -22.93 6.50 -17.73
C PHE A 475 -22.31 7.47 -18.75
N ALA A 476 -21.66 6.95 -19.79
CA ALA A 476 -21.11 7.76 -20.86
C ALA A 476 -22.22 8.51 -21.64
N ARG A 477 -23.39 7.90 -21.89
CA ARG A 477 -24.53 8.61 -22.51
C ARG A 477 -25.05 9.76 -21.66
N SER A 478 -25.01 9.61 -20.34
CA SER A 478 -25.55 10.59 -19.39
C SER A 478 -24.60 11.78 -19.14
N TYR A 479 -23.29 11.56 -19.27
CA TYR A 479 -22.27 12.55 -18.90
C TYR A 479 -21.30 12.93 -20.00
N ALA A 480 -21.28 12.18 -21.12
CA ALA A 480 -20.61 12.58 -22.34
C ALA A 480 -21.62 13.21 -23.32
N GLY A 481 -21.13 13.68 -24.47
CA GLY A 481 -21.97 14.34 -25.46
C GLY A 481 -21.19 15.28 -26.37
N GLU A 482 -21.85 15.67 -27.45
CA GLU A 482 -21.35 16.69 -28.38
C GLU A 482 -21.55 18.08 -27.78
N ASP A 483 -20.50 18.89 -27.80
CA ASP A 483 -20.56 20.30 -27.39
C ASP A 483 -21.28 21.10 -28.49
N TRP A 484 -22.63 21.10 -28.43
CA TRP A 484 -23.47 21.87 -29.35
C TRP A 484 -23.71 23.30 -28.85
N GLU A 485 -23.91 23.49 -27.53
CA GLU A 485 -24.33 24.78 -26.97
C GLU A 485 -23.68 25.16 -25.63
N LYS A 486 -23.09 24.22 -24.88
CA LYS A 486 -22.61 24.45 -23.50
C LYS A 486 -21.25 23.82 -23.27
N TRP A 487 -20.42 24.51 -22.49
CA TRP A 487 -19.24 23.93 -21.86
C TRP A 487 -19.59 22.66 -21.08
N ILE A 488 -19.43 21.49 -21.69
CA ILE A 488 -19.59 20.22 -21.00
C ILE A 488 -18.41 20.04 -20.05
N HIS A 489 -18.69 20.06 -18.75
CA HIS A 489 -17.72 19.71 -17.71
C HIS A 489 -17.64 18.19 -17.59
N TYR A 490 -16.55 17.60 -18.10
CA TYR A 490 -16.33 16.15 -18.06
C TYR A 490 -15.82 15.65 -16.71
N ASN A 491 -16.01 16.39 -15.62
CA ASN A 491 -15.49 16.05 -14.28
C ASN A 491 -15.92 14.64 -13.84
N LYS A 492 -17.16 14.21 -14.16
CA LYS A 492 -17.66 12.87 -13.84
C LYS A 492 -17.02 11.77 -14.69
N ILE A 493 -16.73 12.06 -15.96
CA ILE A 493 -16.00 11.14 -16.85
C ILE A 493 -14.54 11.00 -16.38
N GLU A 494 -13.91 12.12 -16.01
CA GLU A 494 -12.54 12.15 -15.47
C GLU A 494 -12.38 11.33 -14.18
N GLN A 495 -13.39 11.31 -13.31
CA GLN A 495 -13.39 10.49 -12.08
C GLN A 495 -13.56 8.98 -12.31
N GLU A 496 -14.06 8.58 -13.48
CA GLU A 496 -14.33 7.18 -13.83
C GLU A 496 -13.49 6.71 -15.03
N GLU A 497 -12.46 7.47 -15.36
CA GLU A 497 -11.76 7.34 -16.63
C GLU A 497 -11.07 5.98 -16.79
N GLY A 498 -10.34 5.52 -15.77
CA GLY A 498 -9.66 4.22 -15.85
C GLY A 498 -10.64 3.04 -15.89
N ASN A 499 -11.83 3.18 -15.29
CA ASN A 499 -12.89 2.19 -15.42
C ASN A 499 -13.51 2.19 -16.83
N LEU A 500 -13.80 3.36 -17.41
CA LEU A 500 -14.26 3.49 -18.80
C LEU A 500 -13.25 2.92 -19.80
N ARG A 501 -11.96 3.18 -19.55
CA ARG A 501 -10.85 2.65 -20.35
C ARG A 501 -10.79 1.12 -20.29
N ALA A 502 -10.97 0.54 -19.11
CA ALA A 502 -11.01 -0.91 -18.96
C ALA A 502 -12.20 -1.55 -19.66
N VAL A 503 -13.38 -0.90 -19.68
CA VAL A 503 -14.53 -1.38 -20.47
C VAL A 503 -14.20 -1.40 -21.96
N LEU A 504 -13.55 -0.35 -22.49
CA LEU A 504 -13.13 -0.30 -23.89
C LEU A 504 -12.18 -1.45 -24.24
N TYR A 505 -11.12 -1.64 -23.45
CA TYR A 505 -10.15 -2.72 -23.68
C TYR A 505 -10.78 -4.11 -23.54
N TRP A 506 -11.61 -4.33 -22.52
CA TRP A 506 -12.28 -5.61 -22.36
C TRP A 506 -13.22 -5.90 -23.54
N CYS A 507 -14.02 -4.93 -23.98
CA CYS A 507 -14.87 -5.10 -25.15
C CYS A 507 -14.06 -5.35 -26.44
N LYS A 508 -12.92 -4.69 -26.60
CA LYS A 508 -12.00 -4.89 -27.72
C LYS A 508 -11.46 -6.32 -27.74
N ASP A 509 -10.98 -6.81 -26.60
CA ASP A 509 -10.39 -8.15 -26.46
C ASP A 509 -11.42 -9.28 -26.66
N GLN A 510 -12.69 -9.02 -26.35
CA GLN A 510 -13.80 -9.95 -26.55
C GLN A 510 -14.53 -9.78 -27.91
N ASP A 511 -14.00 -8.96 -28.82
CA ASP A 511 -14.59 -8.64 -30.13
C ASP A 511 -16.03 -8.07 -30.09
N HIS A 512 -16.37 -7.34 -29.03
CA HIS A 512 -17.64 -6.62 -28.86
C HIS A 512 -17.65 -5.29 -29.63
N TYR A 513 -17.60 -5.39 -30.97
CA TYR A 513 -17.48 -4.26 -31.90
C TYR A 513 -18.48 -3.12 -31.65
N ALA A 514 -19.77 -3.42 -31.48
CA ALA A 514 -20.80 -2.40 -31.31
C ALA A 514 -20.58 -1.57 -30.03
N GLN A 515 -20.22 -2.22 -28.93
CA GLN A 515 -19.98 -1.57 -27.64
C GLN A 515 -18.72 -0.70 -27.68
N VAL A 516 -17.64 -1.18 -28.31
CA VAL A 516 -16.42 -0.36 -28.52
C VAL A 516 -16.75 0.87 -29.35
N ARG A 517 -17.44 0.69 -30.49
CA ARG A 517 -17.83 1.78 -31.39
C ARG A 517 -18.67 2.83 -30.66
N ASP A 518 -19.72 2.40 -29.97
CA ASP A 518 -20.67 3.30 -29.31
C ASP A 518 -20.01 4.05 -28.13
N LEU A 519 -19.25 3.34 -27.29
CA LEU A 519 -18.53 3.95 -26.18
C LEU A 519 -17.46 4.93 -26.67
N TRP A 520 -16.73 4.56 -27.72
CA TRP A 520 -15.74 5.45 -28.34
C TRP A 520 -16.41 6.72 -28.91
N LEU A 521 -17.56 6.60 -29.58
CA LEU A 521 -18.30 7.77 -30.13
C LEU A 521 -18.69 8.74 -29.01
N LEU A 522 -19.19 8.23 -27.89
CA LEU A 522 -19.54 9.03 -26.72
C LEU A 522 -18.33 9.72 -26.11
N LEU A 523 -17.22 8.99 -25.96
CA LEU A 523 -16.01 9.48 -25.31
C LEU A 523 -15.10 10.30 -26.23
N ASN A 524 -15.29 10.30 -27.55
CA ASN A 524 -14.39 10.94 -28.51
C ASN A 524 -14.13 12.42 -28.20
N HIS A 525 -15.17 13.18 -27.82
CA HIS A 525 -15.01 14.60 -27.47
C HIS A 525 -14.24 14.80 -26.16
N TYR A 526 -14.45 13.91 -25.18
CA TYR A 526 -13.67 13.89 -23.95
C TYR A 526 -12.20 13.52 -24.25
N ALA A 527 -11.98 12.43 -24.98
CA ALA A 527 -10.66 11.96 -25.39
C ALA A 527 -9.89 12.98 -26.26
N ASN A 528 -10.58 13.95 -26.86
CA ASN A 528 -9.98 15.10 -27.56
C ASN A 528 -9.42 16.20 -26.63
N LEU A 529 -9.85 16.22 -25.37
CA LEU A 529 -9.47 17.20 -24.36
C LEU A 529 -8.37 16.67 -23.43
N TYR A 530 -8.31 15.36 -23.24
CA TYR A 530 -7.40 14.67 -22.33
C TYR A 530 -6.38 13.80 -23.10
N ALA A 531 -5.20 13.60 -22.53
CA ALA A 531 -3.96 13.23 -23.24
C ALA A 531 -3.74 11.71 -23.38
N TYR A 532 -4.69 11.00 -24.00
CA TYR A 532 -4.60 9.54 -24.27
C TYR A 532 -4.29 9.27 -25.74
N TRP A 533 -3.15 9.76 -26.22
CA TRP A 533 -2.84 9.72 -27.65
C TRP A 533 -2.74 8.28 -28.18
N ASP A 534 -1.95 7.44 -27.49
CA ASP A 534 -1.64 6.08 -27.93
C ASP A 534 -2.86 5.15 -27.81
N ASP A 535 -3.56 5.19 -26.67
CA ASP A 535 -4.79 4.42 -26.44
C ASP A 535 -5.83 4.68 -27.55
N ARG A 536 -5.97 5.95 -27.97
CA ARG A 536 -6.93 6.32 -29.02
C ARG A 536 -6.53 5.83 -30.39
N LEU A 537 -5.24 5.90 -30.74
CA LEU A 537 -4.76 5.37 -32.01
C LEU A 537 -4.96 3.86 -32.08
N ASP A 538 -4.71 3.16 -30.97
CA ASP A 538 -4.95 1.72 -30.86
C ASP A 538 -6.43 1.36 -31.04
N TRP A 539 -7.35 2.01 -30.33
CA TRP A 539 -8.79 1.77 -30.50
C TRP A 539 -9.29 2.09 -31.90
N LEU A 540 -8.83 3.20 -32.49
CA LEU A 540 -9.21 3.60 -33.84
C LEU A 540 -8.62 2.66 -34.90
N GLN A 541 -7.39 2.16 -34.72
CA GLN A 541 -6.80 1.15 -35.58
C GLN A 541 -7.65 -0.12 -35.57
N TRP A 542 -7.99 -0.62 -34.38
CA TRP A 542 -8.83 -1.80 -34.24
C TRP A 542 -10.23 -1.59 -34.85
N LEU A 543 -10.85 -0.44 -34.61
CA LEU A 543 -12.16 -0.11 -35.19
C LEU A 543 -12.12 -0.06 -36.73
N VAL A 544 -11.04 0.46 -37.34
CA VAL A 544 -10.84 0.42 -38.80
C VAL A 544 -10.80 -1.02 -39.30
N GLU A 545 -10.00 -1.88 -38.68
CA GLU A 545 -9.86 -3.28 -39.09
C GLU A 545 -11.19 -4.03 -38.98
N GLN A 546 -11.94 -3.82 -37.88
CA GLN A 546 -13.21 -4.49 -37.65
C GLN A 546 -14.33 -3.98 -38.57
N THR A 547 -14.38 -2.67 -38.83
CA THR A 547 -15.35 -2.13 -39.81
C THR A 547 -15.07 -2.62 -41.21
N GLU A 548 -13.81 -2.71 -41.61
CA GLU A 548 -13.42 -3.27 -42.91
C GLU A 548 -13.83 -4.73 -43.05
N ARG A 549 -13.55 -5.57 -42.05
CA ARG A 549 -13.94 -7.00 -42.07
C ARG A 549 -15.46 -7.19 -42.18
N ARG A 550 -16.24 -6.28 -41.61
CA ARG A 550 -17.71 -6.33 -41.58
C ARG A 550 -18.36 -5.68 -42.81
N GLY A 551 -17.58 -5.00 -43.67
CA GLY A 551 -18.10 -4.29 -44.84
C GLY A 551 -18.94 -3.04 -44.51
N GLU A 552 -18.78 -2.46 -43.31
CA GLU A 552 -19.52 -1.26 -42.89
C GLU A 552 -18.83 0.02 -43.40
N TRP A 553 -18.90 0.28 -44.71
CA TRP A 553 -18.15 1.37 -45.35
C TRP A 553 -18.48 2.78 -44.82
N SER A 554 -19.75 3.03 -44.46
CA SER A 554 -20.16 4.32 -43.88
C SER A 554 -19.51 4.58 -42.52
N SER A 555 -19.51 3.57 -41.64
CA SER A 555 -18.83 3.60 -40.34
C SER A 555 -17.32 3.75 -40.50
N LEU A 556 -16.74 3.00 -41.46
CA LEU A 556 -15.31 3.03 -41.75
C LEU A 556 -14.84 4.43 -42.09
N VAL A 557 -15.51 5.13 -43.00
CA VAL A 557 -15.12 6.50 -43.39
C VAL A 557 -15.16 7.45 -42.18
N LYS A 558 -16.19 7.36 -41.33
CA LYS A 558 -16.28 8.17 -40.10
C LYS A 558 -15.11 7.91 -39.14
N ILE A 559 -14.71 6.65 -38.98
CA ILE A 559 -13.56 6.26 -38.14
C ILE A 559 -12.25 6.76 -38.76
N ILE A 560 -12.09 6.61 -40.09
CA ILE A 560 -10.92 7.11 -40.82
C ILE A 560 -10.76 8.61 -40.61
N ILE A 561 -11.80 9.41 -40.85
CA ILE A 561 -11.80 10.88 -40.63
C ILE A 561 -11.23 11.22 -39.25
N ARG A 562 -11.62 10.46 -38.23
CA ARG A 562 -11.27 10.72 -36.83
C ARG A 562 -9.83 10.29 -36.51
N LYS A 563 -9.38 9.18 -37.08
CA LYS A 563 -7.99 8.72 -36.97
C LYS A 563 -7.01 9.60 -37.73
N THR A 564 -7.34 9.98 -38.97
CA THR A 564 -6.50 10.86 -39.79
C THR A 564 -6.35 12.22 -39.15
N TRP A 565 -7.39 12.72 -38.46
CA TRP A 565 -7.28 13.96 -37.70
C TRP A 565 -6.24 13.90 -36.58
N LEU A 566 -6.05 12.75 -35.93
CA LEU A 566 -4.96 12.54 -34.97
C LEU A 566 -3.62 12.48 -35.69
N LEU A 567 -3.48 11.66 -36.73
CA LEU A 567 -2.23 11.55 -37.49
C LEU A 567 -1.74 12.88 -38.08
N ILE A 568 -2.64 13.71 -38.62
CA ILE A 568 -2.34 15.06 -39.16
C ILE A 568 -1.82 16.00 -38.06
N ARG A 569 -2.22 15.78 -36.80
CA ARG A 569 -1.81 16.59 -35.67
C ARG A 569 -0.49 16.17 -35.06
N GLU A 570 -0.21 14.87 -35.05
CA GLU A 570 1.13 14.37 -34.75
C GLU A 570 2.13 15.01 -35.70
N CYS A 571 1.77 15.09 -36.99
CA CYS A 571 2.53 15.80 -38.02
C CYS A 571 3.96 15.26 -38.19
N SER A 572 4.19 13.98 -37.90
CA SER A 572 5.41 13.28 -38.30
C SER A 572 5.33 12.89 -39.77
N ASP A 573 6.47 12.77 -40.46
CA ASP A 573 6.47 12.37 -41.89
C ASP A 573 5.75 11.04 -42.12
N ARG A 574 5.88 10.11 -41.17
CA ARG A 574 5.19 8.82 -41.18
C ARG A 574 3.68 9.01 -41.00
N SER A 575 3.24 9.81 -40.03
CA SER A 575 1.81 10.00 -39.74
C SER A 575 1.11 10.74 -40.89
N LEU A 576 1.76 11.73 -41.51
CA LEU A 576 1.20 12.46 -42.66
C LEU A 576 1.05 11.58 -43.89
N LYS A 577 2.02 10.70 -44.18
CA LYS A 577 1.91 9.72 -45.29
C LYS A 577 0.77 8.73 -45.05
N GLN A 578 0.70 8.16 -43.84
CA GLN A 578 -0.39 7.26 -43.47
C GLN A 578 -1.75 7.95 -43.57
N ALA A 579 -1.86 9.21 -43.12
CA ALA A 579 -3.09 9.99 -43.24
C ALA A 579 -3.48 10.23 -44.71
N ASP A 580 -2.53 10.52 -45.61
CA ASP A 580 -2.78 10.70 -47.03
C ASP A 580 -3.36 9.43 -47.68
N GLU A 581 -2.74 8.29 -47.43
CA GLU A 581 -3.19 6.99 -47.95
C GLU A 581 -4.62 6.66 -47.48
N MET A 582 -4.87 6.82 -46.18
CA MET A 582 -6.17 6.57 -45.57
C MET A 582 -7.25 7.51 -46.13
N LEU A 583 -6.96 8.80 -46.26
CA LEU A 583 -7.93 9.79 -46.75
C LEU A 583 -8.24 9.60 -48.24
N ARG A 584 -7.24 9.28 -49.07
CA ARG A 584 -7.46 8.95 -50.50
C ARG A 584 -8.38 7.74 -50.64
N ARG A 585 -8.13 6.70 -49.85
CA ARG A 585 -8.99 5.50 -49.83
C ARG A 585 -10.41 5.85 -49.38
N ALA A 586 -10.56 6.61 -48.31
CA ALA A 586 -11.87 7.03 -47.82
C ALA A 586 -12.64 7.89 -48.84
N TRP A 587 -11.94 8.74 -49.60
CA TRP A 587 -12.55 9.58 -50.64
C TRP A 587 -13.12 8.73 -51.78
N VAL A 588 -12.43 7.67 -52.20
CA VAL A 588 -12.92 6.72 -53.20
C VAL A 588 -14.11 5.91 -52.65
N LEU A 589 -14.03 5.45 -51.40
CA LEU A 589 -15.08 4.64 -50.77
C LEU A 589 -16.40 5.39 -50.56
N ARG A 590 -16.36 6.73 -50.52
CA ARG A 590 -17.54 7.57 -50.35
C ARG A 590 -18.65 7.26 -51.34
N ASP A 591 -18.30 7.04 -52.61
CA ASP A 591 -19.26 6.79 -53.69
C ASP A 591 -19.96 5.42 -53.52
N CYS A 592 -19.34 4.50 -52.78
CA CYS A 592 -19.89 3.18 -52.45
C CYS A 592 -20.59 3.12 -51.09
N ALA A 593 -20.46 4.15 -50.25
CA ALA A 593 -20.79 4.10 -48.82
C ALA A 593 -22.08 4.88 -48.43
N ASP A 594 -22.81 5.41 -49.42
CA ASP A 594 -24.02 6.25 -49.25
C ASP A 594 -23.86 7.26 -48.10
N LEU A 595 -22.82 8.09 -48.20
CA LEU A 595 -22.45 9.03 -47.16
C LEU A 595 -23.26 10.32 -47.25
N ASP A 596 -23.82 10.75 -46.11
CA ASP A 596 -24.39 12.08 -45.95
C ASP A 596 -23.39 13.18 -46.34
N LEU A 597 -23.87 14.23 -46.99
CA LEU A 597 -23.06 15.33 -47.50
C LEU A 597 -22.22 16.00 -46.40
N CYS A 598 -22.70 16.03 -45.15
CA CYS A 598 -21.91 16.54 -44.02
C CYS A 598 -20.69 15.68 -43.72
N VAL A 599 -20.79 14.35 -43.85
CA VAL A 599 -19.65 13.43 -43.65
C VAL A 599 -18.65 13.58 -44.80
N GLN A 600 -19.14 13.81 -46.02
CA GLN A 600 -18.28 14.10 -47.17
C GLN A 600 -17.53 15.43 -46.98
N ALA A 601 -18.20 16.45 -46.45
CA ALA A 601 -17.59 17.74 -46.10
C ALA A 601 -16.52 17.57 -45.00
N ASP A 602 -16.80 16.83 -43.92
CA ASP A 602 -15.82 16.50 -42.88
C ASP A 602 -14.59 15.77 -43.45
N LEU A 603 -14.78 14.91 -44.45
CA LEU A 603 -13.70 14.22 -45.14
C LEU A 603 -12.85 15.20 -45.97
N ALA A 604 -13.49 16.09 -46.74
CA ALA A 604 -12.82 17.15 -47.49
C ALA A 604 -12.02 18.09 -46.56
N GLU A 605 -12.59 18.44 -45.40
CA GLU A 605 -11.92 19.25 -44.36
C GLU A 605 -10.61 18.60 -43.91
N ASN A 606 -10.62 17.28 -43.68
CA ASN A 606 -9.41 16.56 -43.23
C ASN A 606 -8.34 16.50 -44.32
N ILE A 607 -8.73 16.37 -45.59
CA ILE A 607 -7.78 16.43 -46.72
C ILE A 607 -7.20 17.85 -46.84
N ALA A 608 -8.02 18.89 -46.73
CA ALA A 608 -7.55 20.27 -46.73
C ALA A 608 -6.54 20.52 -45.59
N ARG A 609 -6.85 20.08 -44.36
CA ARG A 609 -5.94 20.16 -43.20
C ARG A 609 -4.61 19.46 -43.44
N LEU A 610 -4.63 18.27 -44.02
CA LEU A 610 -3.42 17.53 -44.38
C LEU A 610 -2.56 18.35 -45.36
N ARG A 611 -3.17 18.89 -46.42
CA ARG A 611 -2.47 19.71 -47.42
C ARG A 611 -1.89 21.00 -46.82
N ILE A 612 -2.59 21.63 -45.88
CA ILE A 612 -2.09 22.79 -45.12
C ILE A 612 -0.83 22.41 -44.33
N ARG A 613 -0.84 21.27 -43.62
CA ARG A 613 0.35 20.79 -42.88
C ARG A 613 1.53 20.48 -43.80
N GLN A 614 1.25 19.96 -45.00
CA GLN A 614 2.24 19.73 -46.05
C GLN A 614 2.69 21.01 -46.80
N LYS A 615 2.17 22.20 -46.42
CA LYS A 615 2.40 23.49 -47.10
C LYS A 615 1.96 23.53 -48.57
N ASN A 616 1.11 22.60 -49.02
CA ASN A 616 0.51 22.63 -50.35
C ASN A 616 -0.81 23.43 -50.30
N TYR A 617 -0.70 24.76 -50.25
CA TYR A 617 -1.85 25.64 -50.11
C TYR A 617 -2.74 25.70 -51.36
N THR A 618 -2.18 25.39 -52.54
CA THR A 618 -2.96 25.38 -53.79
C THR A 618 -3.98 24.26 -53.79
N ASP A 619 -3.58 23.04 -53.44
CA ASP A 619 -4.53 21.92 -53.33
C ASP A 619 -5.42 22.07 -52.10
N ALA A 620 -4.91 22.60 -50.98
CA ALA A 620 -5.73 22.86 -49.81
C ALA A 620 -6.95 23.73 -50.13
N ARG A 621 -6.78 24.80 -50.91
CA ARG A 621 -7.89 25.67 -51.34
C ARG A 621 -8.93 24.92 -52.15
N LYS A 622 -8.52 24.11 -53.13
CA LYS A 622 -9.45 23.29 -53.93
C LYS A 622 -10.31 22.38 -53.04
N TRP A 623 -9.71 21.77 -52.02
CA TRP A 623 -10.44 20.93 -51.07
C TRP A 623 -11.40 21.72 -50.17
N LEU A 624 -11.04 22.94 -49.77
CA LEU A 624 -11.94 23.84 -49.04
C LEU A 624 -13.11 24.32 -49.93
N ASP A 625 -12.89 24.50 -51.23
CA ASP A 625 -13.96 24.83 -52.18
C ASP A 625 -14.94 23.64 -52.33
N ILE A 626 -14.42 22.42 -52.40
CA ILE A 626 -15.24 21.19 -52.39
C ILE A 626 -16.03 21.07 -51.09
N GLU A 627 -15.39 21.27 -49.92
CA GLU A 627 -16.06 21.28 -48.61
C GLU A 627 -17.19 22.30 -48.59
N GLN A 628 -16.93 23.53 -49.06
CA GLN A 628 -17.94 24.59 -49.12
C GLN A 628 -19.15 24.20 -49.97
N SER A 629 -18.92 23.65 -51.17
CA SER A 629 -19.99 23.20 -52.06
C SER A 629 -20.84 22.12 -51.39
N LEU A 630 -20.21 21.12 -50.77
CA LEU A 630 -20.93 20.04 -50.08
C LEU A 630 -21.80 20.55 -48.93
N VAL A 631 -21.32 21.54 -48.16
CA VAL A 631 -22.09 22.13 -47.05
C VAL A 631 -23.30 22.93 -47.56
N ILE A 632 -23.15 23.66 -48.67
CA ILE A 632 -24.23 24.41 -49.29
C ILE A 632 -25.28 23.45 -49.87
N GLU A 633 -24.84 22.40 -50.57
CA GLU A 633 -25.70 21.38 -51.18
C GLU A 633 -26.47 20.57 -50.13
N ALA A 634 -25.91 20.40 -48.93
CA ALA A 634 -26.57 19.70 -47.82
C ALA A 634 -27.85 20.39 -47.32
N ASN A 635 -28.09 21.65 -47.69
CA ASN A 635 -29.30 22.43 -47.36
C ASN A 635 -29.71 22.32 -45.88
N LEU A 636 -28.74 22.54 -45.00
CA LEU A 636 -28.91 22.37 -43.55
C LEU A 636 -29.67 23.54 -42.91
N GLU A 637 -30.30 23.27 -41.77
CA GLU A 637 -30.83 24.31 -40.88
C GLU A 637 -29.74 25.33 -40.51
N GLU A 638 -30.11 26.60 -40.30
CA GLU A 638 -29.17 27.72 -40.13
C GLU A 638 -28.03 27.42 -39.13
N GLN A 639 -28.35 26.89 -37.94
CA GLN A 639 -27.34 26.57 -36.93
C GLN A 639 -26.36 25.48 -37.38
N LYS A 640 -26.85 24.41 -38.03
CA LYS A 640 -26.03 23.31 -38.56
C LYS A 640 -25.18 23.78 -39.73
N HIS A 641 -25.77 24.58 -40.62
CA HIS A 641 -25.06 25.22 -41.72
C HIS A 641 -23.88 26.06 -41.19
N ILE A 642 -24.12 26.97 -40.24
CA ILE A 642 -23.05 27.77 -39.62
C ILE A 642 -21.92 26.89 -39.06
N ARG A 643 -22.26 25.80 -38.37
CA ARG A 643 -21.28 24.90 -37.75
C ARG A 643 -20.38 24.20 -38.78
N HIS A 644 -20.93 23.73 -39.89
CA HIS A 644 -20.17 23.09 -40.97
C HIS A 644 -19.44 24.11 -41.86
N TYR A 645 -19.90 25.35 -41.91
CA TYR A 645 -19.29 26.39 -42.73
C TYR A 645 -18.11 27.10 -42.04
N ILE A 646 -18.12 27.19 -40.70
CA ILE A 646 -17.04 27.76 -39.88
C ILE A 646 -15.65 27.16 -40.21
N PRO A 647 -15.48 25.83 -40.29
CA PRO A 647 -14.23 25.19 -40.70
C PRO A 647 -13.62 25.71 -42.00
N VAL A 648 -14.43 25.91 -43.04
CA VAL A 648 -13.99 26.43 -44.34
C VAL A 648 -13.31 27.79 -44.18
N HIS A 649 -14.00 28.74 -43.53
CA HIS A 649 -13.45 30.08 -43.28
C HIS A 649 -12.24 30.04 -42.36
N TYR A 650 -12.28 29.17 -41.33
CA TYR A 650 -11.17 29.02 -40.39
C TYR A 650 -9.89 28.56 -41.09
N HIS A 651 -9.95 27.52 -41.93
CA HIS A 651 -8.76 27.01 -42.62
C HIS A 651 -8.29 27.93 -43.74
N ARG A 652 -9.19 28.64 -44.44
CA ARG A 652 -8.81 29.71 -45.38
C ARG A 652 -8.03 30.82 -44.68
N ALA A 653 -8.50 31.26 -43.51
CA ALA A 653 -7.81 32.26 -42.69
C ALA A 653 -6.42 31.76 -42.23
N VAL A 654 -6.30 30.47 -41.87
CA VAL A 654 -5.00 29.86 -41.55
C VAL A 654 -4.06 29.88 -42.75
N ILE A 655 -4.53 29.57 -43.96
CA ILE A 655 -3.70 29.63 -45.18
C ILE A 655 -3.19 31.06 -45.41
N LEU A 656 -4.08 32.06 -45.36
CA LEU A 656 -3.71 33.47 -45.54
C LEU A 656 -2.69 33.94 -44.50
N TYR A 657 -2.87 33.56 -43.24
CA TYR A 657 -1.89 33.85 -42.18
C TYR A 657 -0.51 33.25 -42.50
N ARG A 658 -0.47 32.00 -42.98
CA ARG A 658 0.78 31.31 -43.33
C ARG A 658 1.48 31.88 -44.56
N GLU A 659 0.73 32.53 -45.46
CA GLU A 659 1.25 33.24 -46.63
C GLU A 659 1.66 34.69 -46.32
N GLY A 660 1.40 35.19 -45.11
CA GLY A 660 1.72 36.57 -44.70
C GLY A 660 0.62 37.61 -45.00
N ASN A 661 -0.53 37.18 -45.50
CA ASN A 661 -1.68 38.05 -45.81
C ASN A 661 -2.51 38.33 -44.55
N TYR A 662 -1.89 39.02 -43.57
CA TYR A 662 -2.47 39.21 -42.23
C TYR A 662 -3.77 40.00 -42.19
N SER A 663 -3.95 40.98 -43.08
CA SER A 663 -5.16 41.81 -43.12
C SER A 663 -6.39 41.02 -43.53
N GLU A 664 -6.29 40.18 -44.56
CA GLU A 664 -7.39 39.32 -45.00
C GLU A 664 -7.66 38.19 -43.99
N ALA A 665 -6.59 37.60 -43.44
CA ALA A 665 -6.70 36.59 -42.38
C ALA A 665 -7.44 37.14 -41.16
N LYS A 666 -7.18 38.39 -40.78
CA LYS A 666 -7.87 39.08 -39.66
C LYS A 666 -9.37 39.18 -39.90
N THR A 667 -9.79 39.62 -41.09
CA THR A 667 -11.20 39.74 -41.47
C THR A 667 -11.90 38.39 -41.38
N LEU A 668 -11.33 37.33 -41.97
CA LEU A 668 -11.93 36.00 -41.91
C LEU A 668 -12.01 35.44 -40.48
N PHE A 669 -10.99 35.62 -39.64
CA PHE A 669 -11.08 35.18 -38.24
C PHE A 669 -12.11 35.97 -37.42
N GLN A 670 -12.35 37.25 -37.75
CA GLN A 670 -13.44 38.02 -37.16
C GLN A 670 -14.82 37.47 -37.57
N GLU A 671 -15.00 37.13 -38.85
CA GLU A 671 -16.22 36.49 -39.34
C GLU A 671 -16.46 35.11 -38.70
N VAL A 672 -15.41 34.30 -38.57
CA VAL A 672 -15.47 33.01 -37.87
C VAL A 672 -15.89 33.20 -36.42
N MET A 673 -15.34 34.20 -35.73
CA MET A 673 -15.69 34.49 -34.35
C MET A 673 -17.16 34.93 -34.23
N GLN A 674 -17.63 35.83 -35.08
CA GLN A 674 -19.03 36.27 -35.11
C GLN A 674 -19.99 35.11 -35.42
N SER A 675 -19.63 34.25 -36.37
CA SER A 675 -20.43 33.06 -36.73
C SER A 675 -20.48 32.06 -35.57
N ALA A 676 -19.35 31.86 -34.88
CA ALA A 676 -19.29 31.01 -33.69
C ALA A 676 -20.06 31.61 -32.50
N GLU A 677 -20.16 32.94 -32.38
CA GLU A 677 -20.98 33.62 -31.36
C GLU A 677 -22.48 33.36 -31.57
N LYS A 678 -22.97 33.36 -32.82
CA LYS A 678 -24.38 33.08 -33.16
C LYS A 678 -24.85 31.70 -32.68
N ILE A 679 -23.97 30.71 -32.69
CA ILE A 679 -24.26 29.32 -32.25
C ILE A 679 -23.62 28.99 -30.89
N HIS A 680 -23.16 30.00 -30.14
CA HIS A 680 -22.52 29.85 -28.82
C HIS A 680 -21.35 28.86 -28.77
N TRP A 681 -20.59 28.72 -29.86
CA TRP A 681 -19.48 27.79 -29.95
C TRP A 681 -18.18 28.33 -29.33
N HIS A 682 -18.17 28.48 -28.01
CA HIS A 682 -17.09 29.07 -27.20
C HIS A 682 -15.68 28.53 -27.53
N ARG A 683 -15.62 27.26 -27.92
CA ARG A 683 -14.39 26.57 -28.33
C ARG A 683 -13.72 27.20 -29.54
N VAL A 684 -14.51 27.52 -30.57
CA VAL A 684 -14.01 28.15 -31.80
C VAL A 684 -13.76 29.62 -31.55
N ILE A 685 -14.62 30.31 -30.79
CA ILE A 685 -14.41 31.71 -30.38
C ILE A 685 -13.03 31.87 -29.72
N ASN A 686 -12.72 31.03 -28.73
CA ASN A 686 -11.42 31.08 -28.06
C ASN A 686 -10.24 30.73 -28.98
N SER A 687 -10.45 29.89 -29.99
CA SER A 687 -9.40 29.53 -30.96
C SER A 687 -9.17 30.62 -32.01
N ALA A 688 -10.23 31.25 -32.51
CA ALA A 688 -10.16 32.40 -33.41
C ALA A 688 -9.54 33.62 -32.70
N GLN A 689 -9.88 33.84 -31.42
CA GLN A 689 -9.27 34.86 -30.60
C GLN A 689 -7.74 34.68 -30.46
N ASN A 690 -7.26 33.44 -30.33
CA ASN A 690 -5.82 33.18 -30.29
C ASN A 690 -5.16 33.53 -31.62
N TRP A 691 -5.77 33.18 -32.77
CA TRP A 691 -5.24 33.57 -34.07
C TRP A 691 -5.25 35.09 -34.29
N LEU A 692 -6.29 35.79 -33.85
CA LEU A 692 -6.33 37.25 -33.88
C LEU A 692 -5.22 37.88 -33.02
N ALA A 693 -4.86 37.24 -31.90
CA ALA A 693 -3.70 37.65 -31.11
C ALA A 693 -2.38 37.41 -31.87
N ASP A 694 -2.19 36.23 -32.46
CA ASP A 694 -1.02 35.91 -33.29
C ASP A 694 -0.89 36.90 -34.46
N ILE A 695 -1.99 37.27 -35.13
CA ILE A 695 -2.02 38.29 -36.19
C ILE A 695 -1.63 39.67 -35.65
N ALA A 696 -2.14 40.07 -34.48
CA ALA A 696 -1.77 41.35 -33.86
C ALA A 696 -0.28 41.40 -33.50
N ILE A 697 0.30 40.25 -33.10
CA ILE A 697 1.76 40.12 -32.87
C ILE A 697 2.51 40.41 -34.18
N GLU A 698 2.14 39.78 -35.30
CA GLU A 698 2.79 40.00 -36.61
C GLU A 698 2.62 41.43 -37.12
N GLN A 699 1.46 42.04 -36.88
CA GLN A 699 1.18 43.44 -37.24
C GLN A 699 1.82 44.46 -36.28
N SER A 700 2.59 44.00 -35.30
CA SER A 700 3.21 44.81 -34.26
C SER A 700 2.25 45.66 -33.40
N ASP A 701 0.99 45.22 -33.26
CA ASP A 701 -0.04 45.85 -32.41
C ASP A 701 0.00 45.25 -31.00
N ARG A 702 0.90 45.79 -30.17
CA ARG A 702 1.21 45.29 -28.82
C ARG A 702 -0.02 45.21 -27.91
N ASP A 703 -0.78 46.31 -27.80
CA ASP A 703 -1.86 46.44 -26.83
C ASP A 703 -3.02 45.51 -27.20
N ARG A 704 -3.35 45.43 -28.49
CA ARG A 704 -4.40 44.54 -28.95
C ARG A 704 -4.02 43.07 -28.75
N ALA A 705 -2.78 42.70 -29.07
CA ALA A 705 -2.29 41.34 -28.86
C ALA A 705 -2.38 40.94 -27.37
N GLN A 706 -1.91 41.80 -26.46
CA GLN A 706 -1.93 41.53 -25.02
C GLN A 706 -3.35 41.33 -24.48
N GLN A 707 -4.29 42.22 -24.85
CA GLN A 707 -5.69 42.12 -24.44
C GLN A 707 -6.33 40.80 -24.88
N LEU A 708 -6.09 40.40 -26.14
CA LEU A 708 -6.63 39.15 -26.69
C LEU A 708 -6.02 37.92 -26.00
N LEU A 709 -4.72 37.94 -25.72
CA LEU A 709 -4.03 36.84 -25.03
C LEU A 709 -4.53 36.66 -23.60
N ILE A 710 -4.63 37.72 -22.80
CA ILE A 710 -5.06 37.65 -21.39
C ILE A 710 -6.49 37.13 -21.29
N LYS A 711 -7.41 37.72 -22.07
CA LYS A 711 -8.83 37.30 -22.09
C LYS A 711 -8.94 35.83 -22.51
N GLY A 712 -8.19 35.42 -23.54
CA GLY A 712 -8.28 34.08 -24.10
C GLY A 712 -7.62 33.01 -23.22
N LEU A 713 -6.51 33.34 -22.57
CA LEU A 713 -5.82 32.47 -21.62
C LEU A 713 -6.69 32.20 -20.39
N THR A 714 -7.39 33.21 -19.86
CA THR A 714 -8.30 33.05 -18.72
C THR A 714 -9.39 32.02 -19.02
N VAL A 715 -9.96 32.08 -20.23
CA VAL A 715 -10.95 31.11 -20.70
C VAL A 715 -10.32 29.71 -20.88
N ALA A 716 -9.12 29.64 -21.46
CA ALA A 716 -8.41 28.37 -21.64
C ALA A 716 -8.07 27.69 -20.30
N GLN A 717 -7.63 28.45 -19.29
CA GLN A 717 -7.34 27.95 -17.94
C GLN A 717 -8.60 27.41 -17.23
N ARG A 718 -9.69 28.19 -17.24
CA ARG A 718 -10.98 27.76 -16.66
C ARG A 718 -11.51 26.48 -17.31
N SER A 719 -11.23 26.29 -18.59
CA SER A 719 -11.66 25.12 -19.34
C SER A 719 -10.85 23.85 -19.11
N LYS A 720 -9.71 23.92 -18.42
CA LYS A 720 -8.71 22.84 -18.29
C LYS A 720 -8.29 22.19 -19.62
N ASN A 721 -8.48 22.88 -20.75
CA ASN A 721 -8.11 22.37 -22.06
C ASN A 721 -6.60 22.51 -22.27
N LYS A 722 -5.84 21.43 -21.98
CA LYS A 722 -4.38 21.40 -22.08
C LYS A 722 -3.87 21.88 -23.46
N ARG A 723 -4.56 21.50 -24.54
CA ARG A 723 -4.18 21.89 -25.91
C ARG A 723 -4.30 23.38 -26.16
N ARG A 724 -5.42 24.01 -25.78
CA ARG A 724 -5.59 25.46 -25.95
C ARG A 724 -4.66 26.22 -25.03
N LEU A 725 -4.49 25.74 -23.80
CA LEU A 725 -3.54 26.32 -22.86
C LEU A 725 -2.13 26.35 -23.46
N ALA A 726 -1.66 25.25 -24.06
CA ALA A 726 -0.37 25.19 -24.74
C ALA A 726 -0.25 26.20 -25.90
N ARG A 727 -1.30 26.37 -26.72
CA ARG A 727 -1.31 27.37 -27.81
C ARG A 727 -1.28 28.82 -27.30
N TYR A 728 -2.02 29.13 -26.24
CA TYR A 728 -1.94 30.45 -25.61
C TYR A 728 -0.59 30.69 -24.96
N GLN A 729 0.01 29.68 -24.32
CA GLN A 729 1.38 29.76 -23.77
C GLN A 729 2.41 30.02 -24.87
N ARG A 730 2.31 29.33 -26.01
CA ARG A 730 3.12 29.62 -27.21
C ARG A 730 2.99 31.08 -27.63
N SER A 731 1.76 31.54 -27.81
CA SER A 731 1.48 32.87 -28.36
C SER A 731 1.91 33.98 -27.39
N LEU A 732 1.77 33.73 -26.08
CA LEU A 732 2.27 34.61 -25.03
C LEU A 732 3.80 34.60 -24.97
N ALA A 733 4.46 33.46 -25.18
CA ALA A 733 5.93 33.40 -25.29
C ALA A 733 6.44 34.25 -26.46
N ARG A 734 5.74 34.23 -27.61
CA ARG A 734 6.05 35.11 -28.76
C ARG A 734 5.87 36.58 -28.42
N TRP A 735 4.78 36.94 -27.73
CA TRP A 735 4.52 38.31 -27.30
C TRP A 735 5.59 38.81 -26.29
N GLU A 736 5.93 38.00 -25.29
CA GLU A 736 6.98 38.30 -24.30
C GLU A 736 8.35 38.45 -24.96
N ARG A 737 8.65 37.65 -25.99
CA ARG A 737 9.88 37.77 -26.77
C ARG A 737 9.97 39.12 -27.51
N MET A 738 8.86 39.62 -28.04
CA MET A 738 8.84 40.87 -28.82
C MET A 738 8.79 42.13 -27.93
N TRP A 739 8.05 42.11 -26.83
CA TRP A 739 7.75 43.31 -26.04
C TRP A 739 7.91 43.17 -24.52
N GLY A 740 8.27 41.98 -24.03
CA GLY A 740 8.32 41.65 -22.62
C GLY A 740 9.68 41.14 -22.17
N SER A 741 9.69 40.15 -21.29
CA SER A 741 10.92 39.59 -20.71
C SER A 741 11.33 38.30 -21.41
N THR A 742 12.59 38.21 -21.83
CA THR A 742 13.19 36.99 -22.39
C THR A 742 13.10 35.81 -21.43
N ALA A 743 13.22 36.04 -20.12
CA ALA A 743 13.10 35.00 -19.10
C ALA A 743 11.68 34.42 -19.02
N GLU A 744 10.65 35.27 -19.09
CA GLU A 744 9.26 34.81 -19.04
C GLU A 744 8.85 34.16 -20.37
N ALA A 745 9.35 34.68 -21.50
CA ALA A 745 9.22 34.02 -22.81
C ALA A 745 9.78 32.59 -22.77
N TYR A 746 10.99 32.39 -22.23
CA TYR A 746 11.63 31.09 -22.10
C TYR A 746 10.82 30.13 -21.21
N LYS A 747 10.32 30.62 -20.08
CA LYS A 747 9.49 29.83 -19.15
C LYS A 747 8.17 29.40 -19.78
N LEU A 748 7.50 30.30 -20.52
CA LEU A 748 6.25 29.99 -21.21
C LEU A 748 6.47 29.04 -22.39
N ALA A 749 7.56 29.22 -23.15
CA ALA A 749 7.93 28.34 -24.26
C ALA A 749 8.24 26.91 -23.79
N ASN A 750 8.96 26.73 -22.67
CA ASN A 750 9.17 25.40 -22.09
C ASN A 750 7.86 24.74 -21.66
N LYS A 751 6.99 25.48 -20.95
CA LYS A 751 5.66 24.96 -20.56
C LYS A 751 4.81 24.55 -21.76
N ALA A 752 4.84 25.34 -22.83
CA ALA A 752 4.14 25.02 -24.07
C ALA A 752 4.74 23.78 -24.74
N MET A 753 6.07 23.68 -24.82
CA MET A 753 6.78 22.54 -25.39
C MET A 753 6.45 21.24 -24.66
N ASP A 754 6.54 21.21 -23.33
CA ASP A 754 6.22 20.03 -22.51
C ASP A 754 4.76 19.62 -22.71
N SER A 755 3.85 20.59 -22.73
CA SER A 755 2.44 20.34 -23.01
C SER A 755 2.22 19.77 -24.41
N PHE A 756 2.91 20.27 -25.44
CA PHE A 756 2.82 19.73 -26.80
C PHE A 756 3.38 18.32 -26.91
N LYS A 757 4.52 18.02 -26.26
CA LYS A 757 5.08 16.66 -26.18
C LYS A 757 4.10 15.69 -25.54
N HIS A 758 3.51 16.05 -24.40
CA HIS A 758 2.48 15.24 -23.74
C HIS A 758 1.21 15.05 -24.57
N LEU A 759 0.92 15.96 -25.52
CA LEU A 759 -0.24 15.87 -26.41
C LEU A 759 0.07 15.21 -27.76
N GLY A 760 1.30 14.71 -27.96
CA GLY A 760 1.74 14.11 -29.22
C GLY A 760 1.90 15.10 -30.38
N MET A 761 1.99 16.42 -30.12
CA MET A 761 2.08 17.45 -31.15
C MET A 761 3.55 17.82 -31.43
N THR A 762 4.28 16.96 -32.17
CA THR A 762 5.74 17.06 -32.30
C THR A 762 6.21 18.32 -33.02
N GLN A 763 5.57 18.68 -34.15
CA GLN A 763 5.93 19.90 -34.90
C GLN A 763 5.73 21.18 -34.07
N ASP A 764 4.64 21.25 -33.29
CA ASP A 764 4.36 22.39 -32.41
C ASP A 764 5.39 22.46 -31.25
N ALA A 765 5.89 21.31 -30.77
CA ALA A 765 6.99 21.25 -29.80
C ALA A 765 8.34 21.67 -30.41
N GLU A 766 8.62 21.28 -31.65
CA GLU A 766 9.82 21.71 -32.41
C GLU A 766 9.82 23.22 -32.67
N GLU A 767 8.65 23.81 -32.98
CA GLU A 767 8.48 25.26 -33.09
C GLU A 767 8.91 25.96 -31.79
N MET A 768 8.53 25.40 -30.63
CA MET A 768 8.94 25.94 -29.33
C MET A 768 10.42 25.74 -29.04
N GLN A 769 10.99 24.60 -29.44
CA GLN A 769 12.43 24.37 -29.36
C GLN A 769 13.21 25.38 -30.19
N PHE A 770 12.75 25.71 -31.39
CA PHE A 770 13.36 26.75 -32.22
C PHE A 770 13.27 28.13 -31.57
N LEU A 771 12.13 28.45 -30.95
CA LEU A 771 11.96 29.69 -30.19
C LEU A 771 12.85 29.73 -28.94
N LEU A 772 13.14 28.60 -28.29
CA LEU A 772 14.08 28.53 -27.16
C LEU A 772 15.54 28.66 -27.60
N ASN A 773 15.89 28.18 -28.79
CA ASN A 773 17.26 28.16 -29.32
C ASN A 773 17.65 29.42 -30.09
N SER A 774 16.67 30.21 -30.54
CA SER A 774 16.92 31.47 -31.23
C SER A 774 17.28 32.55 -30.21
N PRO A 775 18.41 33.28 -30.35
CA PRO A 775 18.91 34.24 -29.37
C PRO A 775 17.97 35.43 -29.08
#